data_AF-A0A5N6Y974-F1
#
_entry.id   AF-A0A5N6Y974-F1
#
_cell.length_a   1.000
_cell.length_b   1.000
_cell.length_c   1.000
_cell.angle_alpha   90.00
_cell.angle_beta   90.00
_cell.angle_gamma   90.00
#
_symmetry.space_group_name_H-M   'P 1'
#
loop_
_entity.id
_entity.type
_entity.pdbx_description
1 polymer ?
#
loop_
_entity_poly.entity_id
_entity_poly.type
_entity_poly.pdbx_seq_one_letter_code
_entity_poly.pdbx_strand_id
1 'polypeptide(L)'
;MLHPTLLLIVLITTATVGGRHPTAGIINLVRRRLPDHVENFLFSLNSSLRNSTTENGHRDVYTVSTQANGSIYVEGNSQSALAAGLHRYLSDIAHVDIYWFVGSRLHTLPASLPKLDVPLKGESIVTWRYHLNPGNELFGHGPSRFDYTFHKVNLYSYTYLAVTFSYTTAFWTWEDWELELDWAALRGVNLILAWVGYEKILLDSLREIGMTDEEVLPFFTGPAFQAWNRLGNIQGSWGGHGVSIAWIEARFELQKKIVSRIVELGMIPVLPAFPGFVPPAIKRVRPHATVVNGSQWSGFQKKFTEVSFLSPLDETFAQLQKSVISRQMRAFGNVTHIYALDQFNEINPTSGELGYLRNLSLHTWQSFKAVNPAAVWMMQGWLFYDKKDFWDSNRISAYLSGVERNDDMLILDLYSESKPQWQRTQSYFGKPWIWCQLHDFGGNMGMYGQIMNITSDPIEALNKSDSLVGFGLTMESQEGNEIVYDLLLDQAWSMKPIDTRAYFRSWVRSRYSGNFTIPNELYTAWDLLRETVYNSTNLTTYSVTKSIFEGSPDIAGLVGRVGHYPTPTCINYDPVVLNEVWHLFTNATRKEPSLWHNPAYEYDMVDITRQLMGNAFVNVYSDLISSWMSKTENRTANVTSQSERLLDLLSAIDKVLSCNEKFSLATWISTARDWGNTTESKDFFEYNARNQITLWGPTGEISDYASKAWAGLISSYYKPRWSIFVDYLSDKNQTSYNETELKAKLHRFEMSWQGQSREPGISWANSSCRGLEVVLRNVSQSWPSIFADHVPDGGNLLGN
;
A
#
# COMPACT_ATOMS: atom_id res chain seq x y z
N MET A 1 38.63 63.67 2.01
CA MET A 1 37.31 63.11 1.62
C MET A 1 37.55 61.72 1.06
N LEU A 2 36.66 60.76 1.37
CA LEU A 2 36.47 59.47 0.69
C LEU A 2 37.68 58.52 0.57
N HIS A 3 37.74 57.55 1.50
CA HIS A 3 38.31 56.22 1.22
C HIS A 3 37.25 55.35 0.51
N PRO A 4 37.62 54.51 -0.47
CA PRO A 4 36.76 53.45 -0.97
C PRO A 4 36.90 52.20 -0.10
N THR A 5 35.81 51.77 0.54
CA THR A 5 35.77 50.53 1.32
C THR A 5 35.75 49.33 0.37
N LEU A 6 36.80 48.51 0.41
CA LEU A 6 36.88 47.28 -0.38
C LEU A 6 35.93 46.23 0.22
N LEU A 7 34.86 45.89 -0.50
CA LEU A 7 33.90 44.87 -0.04
C LEU A 7 34.52 43.48 -0.22
N LEU A 8 34.98 42.87 0.89
CA LEU A 8 35.62 41.55 0.87
C LEU A 8 34.55 40.46 0.71
N ILE A 9 34.34 39.97 -0.51
CA ILE A 9 33.52 38.78 -0.77
C ILE A 9 34.29 37.57 -0.21
N VAL A 10 33.85 37.07 0.95
CA VAL A 10 34.41 35.86 1.57
C VAL A 10 33.84 34.63 0.86
N LEU A 11 34.48 34.26 -0.25
CA LEU A 11 34.30 32.95 -0.89
C LEU A 11 34.95 31.88 0.01
N ILE A 12 34.14 31.24 0.87
CA ILE A 12 34.57 30.05 1.61
C ILE A 12 34.60 28.86 0.64
N THR A 13 35.70 28.71 -0.09
CA THR A 13 36.00 27.50 -0.86
C THR A 13 36.66 26.46 0.04
N THR A 14 35.87 25.74 0.85
CA THR A 14 36.34 24.52 1.51
C THR A 14 36.47 23.40 0.48
N ALA A 15 37.67 23.22 -0.06
CA ALA A 15 38.03 22.01 -0.78
C ALA A 15 38.04 20.82 0.21
N THR A 16 37.05 19.94 0.13
CA THR A 16 36.98 18.70 0.91
C THR A 16 36.93 17.47 0.01
N VAL A 17 37.60 16.42 0.45
CA VAL A 17 37.76 15.15 -0.27
C VAL A 17 36.42 14.42 -0.39
N GLY A 18 35.92 14.25 -1.61
CA GLY A 18 34.95 13.21 -2.00
C GLY A 18 33.55 13.23 -1.35
N GLY A 19 33.25 14.14 -0.43
CA GLY A 19 31.95 14.24 0.24
C GLY A 19 30.95 15.10 -0.54
N ARG A 20 29.71 14.60 -0.72
CA ARG A 20 28.60 15.43 -1.22
C ARG A 20 28.29 16.57 -0.24
N HIS A 21 27.88 17.73 -0.73
CA HIS A 21 27.42 18.83 0.12
C HIS A 21 26.25 18.37 1.01
N PRO A 22 26.15 18.74 2.30
CA PRO A 22 25.17 18.14 3.22
C PRO A 22 23.69 18.34 2.85
N THR A 23 23.38 19.33 2.01
CA THR A 23 22.03 19.60 1.47
C THR A 23 21.84 19.15 0.02
N ALA A 24 22.82 18.44 -0.56
CA ALA A 24 22.83 18.12 -1.99
C ALA A 24 21.63 17.27 -2.43
N GLY A 25 21.10 16.39 -1.57
CA GLY A 25 19.96 15.55 -1.93
C GLY A 25 18.68 16.34 -2.16
N ILE A 26 18.43 17.33 -1.31
CA ILE A 26 17.27 18.23 -1.44
C ILE A 26 17.44 19.19 -2.63
N ILE A 27 18.64 19.73 -2.83
CA ILE A 27 18.97 20.51 -4.04
C ILE A 27 18.77 19.68 -5.32
N ASN A 28 19.13 18.40 -5.29
CA ASN A 28 18.90 17.49 -6.42
C ASN A 28 17.42 17.16 -6.60
N LEU A 29 16.61 17.04 -5.55
CA LEU A 29 15.15 16.90 -5.64
C LEU A 29 14.54 18.12 -6.34
N VAL A 30 14.92 19.33 -5.93
CA VAL A 30 14.50 20.57 -6.64
C VAL A 30 14.97 20.52 -8.10
N ARG A 31 16.21 20.12 -8.39
CA ARG A 31 16.69 20.01 -9.79
C ARG A 31 15.91 18.99 -10.63
N ARG A 32 15.41 17.89 -10.03
CA ARG A 32 14.60 16.88 -10.71
C ARG A 32 13.16 17.35 -10.98
N ARG A 33 12.53 18.02 -10.02
CA ARG A 33 11.08 18.29 -10.05
C ARG A 33 10.71 19.75 -10.31
N LEU A 34 11.67 20.66 -10.16
CA LEU A 34 11.56 22.12 -10.26
C LEU A 34 12.85 22.71 -10.91
N PRO A 35 13.28 22.23 -12.09
CA PRO A 35 14.57 22.63 -12.69
C PRO A 35 14.71 24.14 -12.89
N ASP A 36 13.62 24.82 -13.28
CA ASP A 36 13.60 26.28 -13.50
C ASP A 36 13.64 27.11 -12.20
N HIS A 37 13.54 26.46 -11.04
CA HIS A 37 13.54 27.13 -9.73
C HIS A 37 14.73 26.78 -8.83
N VAL A 38 15.74 26.06 -9.31
CA VAL A 38 16.90 25.65 -8.50
C VAL A 38 17.57 26.84 -7.79
N GLU A 39 17.78 27.96 -8.48
CA GLU A 39 18.38 29.17 -7.91
C GLU A 39 17.42 30.00 -7.04
N ASN A 40 16.12 29.67 -7.05
CA ASN A 40 15.09 30.33 -6.23
C ASN A 40 14.93 29.68 -4.85
N PHE A 41 15.56 28.54 -4.59
CA PHE A 41 15.55 27.85 -3.29
C PHE A 41 16.95 27.78 -2.67
N LEU A 42 17.05 28.15 -1.39
CA LEU A 42 18.28 28.09 -0.60
C LEU A 42 18.09 27.15 0.59
N PHE A 43 19.03 26.22 0.80
CA PHE A 43 18.94 25.19 1.84
C PHE A 43 20.15 25.22 2.76
N SER A 44 19.93 25.19 4.08
CA SER A 44 21.00 25.06 5.08
C SER A 44 20.66 24.02 6.15
N LEU A 45 21.69 23.31 6.62
CA LEU A 45 21.56 22.48 7.83
C LEU A 45 22.02 23.28 9.05
N ASN A 46 21.15 23.40 10.04
CA ASN A 46 21.43 24.08 11.29
C ASN A 46 21.27 23.13 12.48
N SER A 47 22.39 22.65 13.01
CA SER A 47 22.42 21.73 14.15
C SER A 47 22.06 22.39 15.49
N SER A 48 22.04 23.73 15.60
CA SER A 48 21.60 24.42 16.82
C SER A 48 20.09 24.53 16.93
N LEU A 49 19.32 24.09 15.93
CA LEU A 49 17.87 23.87 16.03
C LEU A 49 17.50 22.61 16.84
N ARG A 50 18.48 21.87 17.36
CA ARG A 50 18.26 20.78 18.32
C ARG A 50 17.94 21.38 19.70
N ASN A 51 16.69 21.25 20.14
CA ASN A 51 16.32 21.50 21.53
C ASN A 51 17.13 20.55 22.45
N SER A 52 17.92 21.09 23.38
CA SER A 52 18.83 20.29 24.23
C SER A 52 18.14 19.66 25.45
N THR A 53 16.81 19.55 25.45
CA THR A 53 15.98 19.19 26.61
C THR A 53 15.42 17.77 26.56
N THR A 54 15.62 17.03 25.46
CA THR A 54 15.21 15.63 25.33
C THR A 54 16.43 14.75 25.04
N GLU A 55 16.93 14.05 26.06
CA GLU A 55 18.01 13.05 25.90
C GLU A 55 17.57 11.82 25.07
N ASN A 56 16.26 11.65 24.84
CA ASN A 56 15.68 10.62 23.97
C ASN A 56 15.04 11.26 22.72
N GLY A 57 15.55 10.93 21.53
CA GLY A 57 14.89 11.15 20.24
C GLY A 57 15.41 12.33 19.41
N HIS A 58 15.79 12.07 18.16
CA HIS A 58 16.07 13.11 17.17
C HIS A 58 14.75 13.57 16.52
N ARG A 59 14.22 14.71 16.97
CA ARG A 59 13.10 15.39 16.30
C ARG A 59 13.62 16.23 15.14
N ASP A 60 12.87 16.22 14.04
CA ASP A 60 13.17 17.04 12.87
C ASP A 60 12.52 18.42 13.01
N VAL A 61 13.27 19.49 12.75
CA VAL A 61 12.83 20.89 12.92
C VAL A 61 13.22 21.69 11.69
N TYR A 62 12.28 22.48 11.16
CA TYR A 62 12.52 23.37 10.03
C TYR A 62 11.96 24.79 10.24
N THR A 63 12.49 25.73 9.46
CA THR A 63 11.91 27.06 9.25
C THR A 63 12.01 27.43 7.77
N VAL A 64 10.94 27.99 7.21
CA VAL A 64 10.90 28.51 5.83
C VAL A 64 10.66 30.01 5.85
N SER A 65 11.39 30.77 5.04
CA SER A 65 11.29 32.22 4.97
C SER A 65 11.58 32.75 3.57
N THR A 66 11.09 33.94 3.23
CA THR A 66 11.47 34.63 2.00
C THR A 66 12.63 35.60 2.27
N GLN A 67 13.68 35.51 1.46
CA GLN A 67 14.85 36.38 1.52
C GLN A 67 14.61 37.72 0.81
N ALA A 68 15.47 38.71 1.05
CA ALA A 68 15.34 40.05 0.47
C ALA A 68 15.34 40.09 -1.07
N ASN A 69 16.03 39.13 -1.72
CA ASN A 69 16.04 38.94 -3.18
C ASN A 69 14.79 38.20 -3.71
N GLY A 70 13.90 37.73 -2.84
CA GLY A 70 12.72 36.94 -3.19
C GLY A 70 12.90 35.42 -3.19
N SER A 71 14.12 34.89 -2.99
CA SER A 71 14.33 33.43 -2.90
C SER A 71 13.73 32.86 -1.60
N ILE A 72 13.38 31.58 -1.62
CA ILE A 72 12.83 30.85 -0.48
C ILE A 72 13.98 30.13 0.23
N TYR A 73 14.21 30.50 1.49
CA TYR A 73 15.21 29.89 2.35
C TYR A 73 14.55 28.88 3.29
N VAL A 74 14.97 27.62 3.18
CA VAL A 74 14.57 26.52 4.05
C VAL A 74 15.78 26.14 4.91
N GLU A 75 15.65 26.33 6.21
CA GLU A 75 16.63 25.91 7.22
C GLU A 75 16.05 24.73 8.00
N GLY A 76 16.87 23.73 8.32
CA GLY A 76 16.43 22.60 9.14
C GLY A 76 17.58 21.82 9.77
N ASN A 77 17.28 20.96 10.73
CA ASN A 77 18.30 20.17 11.44
C ASN A 77 18.67 18.83 10.77
N SER A 78 17.93 18.41 9.74
CA SER A 78 18.19 17.23 8.91
C SER A 78 17.70 17.45 7.46
N GLN A 79 18.08 16.56 6.53
CA GLN A 79 17.52 16.60 5.17
C GLN A 79 16.01 16.30 5.13
N SER A 80 15.49 15.44 6.01
CA SER A 80 14.04 15.18 6.09
C SER A 80 13.28 16.42 6.58
N ALA A 81 13.85 17.17 7.53
CA ALA A 81 13.31 18.47 7.95
C ALA A 81 13.28 19.49 6.79
N LEU A 82 14.36 19.55 6.00
CA LEU A 82 14.41 20.41 4.80
C LEU A 82 13.39 20.00 3.73
N ALA A 83 13.16 18.70 3.53
CA ALA A 83 12.19 18.20 2.57
C ALA A 83 10.75 18.50 3.02
N ALA A 84 10.42 18.30 4.31
CA ALA A 84 9.13 18.66 4.89
C ALA A 84 8.87 20.18 4.85
N GLY A 85 9.89 21.00 5.15
CA GLY A 85 9.79 22.46 5.03
C GLY A 85 9.57 22.92 3.59
N LEU A 86 10.29 22.33 2.62
CA LEU A 86 10.06 22.55 1.20
C LEU A 86 8.63 22.15 0.80
N HIS A 87 8.14 20.99 1.25
CA HIS A 87 6.78 20.54 0.96
C HIS A 87 5.72 21.50 1.50
N ARG A 88 5.80 21.92 2.78
CA ARG A 88 4.84 22.89 3.34
C ARG A 88 4.80 24.21 2.56
N TYR A 89 5.93 24.68 2.05
CA TYR A 89 5.92 25.84 1.17
C TYR A 89 5.20 25.55 -0.16
N LEU A 90 5.51 24.42 -0.79
CA LEU A 90 4.90 24.02 -2.07
C LEU A 90 3.39 23.78 -1.94
N SER A 91 2.93 23.06 -0.90
CA SER A 91 1.52 22.75 -0.66
C SER A 91 0.73 23.97 -0.15
N ASP A 92 1.19 24.59 0.95
CA ASP A 92 0.35 25.50 1.73
C ASP A 92 0.39 26.94 1.21
N ILE A 93 1.44 27.29 0.45
CA ILE A 93 1.69 28.66 -0.04
C ILE A 93 1.68 28.73 -1.56
N ALA A 94 2.29 27.76 -2.25
CA ALA A 94 2.34 27.74 -3.71
C ALA A 94 1.27 26.86 -4.37
N HIS A 95 0.54 26.06 -3.58
CA HIS A 95 -0.58 25.21 -4.01
C HIS A 95 -0.23 24.21 -5.13
N VAL A 96 0.95 23.61 -5.05
CA VAL A 96 1.43 22.55 -5.96
C VAL A 96 1.97 21.38 -5.15
N ASP A 97 1.86 20.16 -5.68
CA ASP A 97 2.34 18.96 -5.00
C ASP A 97 2.72 17.81 -5.97
N ILE A 98 3.20 16.71 -5.40
CA ILE A 98 3.37 15.40 -6.04
C ILE A 98 2.35 14.43 -5.46
N TYR A 99 1.76 13.59 -6.32
CA TYR A 99 0.80 12.55 -5.94
C TYR A 99 1.20 11.20 -6.56
N TRP A 100 0.85 10.07 -5.94
CA TRP A 100 1.14 8.72 -6.48
C TRP A 100 0.61 8.53 -7.90
N PHE A 101 -0.68 8.75 -8.11
CA PHE A 101 -1.35 8.45 -9.38
C PHE A 101 -1.40 9.63 -10.36
N VAL A 102 -1.45 10.86 -9.83
CA VAL A 102 -1.45 12.08 -10.67
C VAL A 102 -0.04 12.48 -11.09
N GLY A 103 0.99 12.02 -10.38
CA GLY A 103 2.38 12.42 -10.59
C GLY A 103 2.69 13.82 -10.05
N SER A 104 3.75 14.43 -10.57
CA SER A 104 4.22 15.74 -10.11
C SER A 104 3.50 16.90 -10.80
N ARG A 105 2.75 17.69 -10.02
CA ARG A 105 2.21 18.99 -10.45
C ARG A 105 3.15 20.16 -10.13
N LEU A 106 4.34 19.90 -9.55
CA LEU A 106 5.31 20.95 -9.19
C LEU A 106 5.74 21.82 -10.38
N HIS A 107 5.72 21.28 -11.60
CA HIS A 107 6.03 22.01 -12.83
C HIS A 107 5.06 23.17 -13.14
N THR A 108 3.90 23.27 -12.47
CA THR A 108 2.96 24.39 -12.64
C THR A 108 3.25 25.59 -11.72
N LEU A 109 4.38 25.58 -11.00
CA LEU A 109 4.82 26.66 -10.12
C LEU A 109 5.07 27.95 -10.95
N PRO A 110 4.62 29.14 -10.49
CA PRO A 110 4.82 30.38 -11.23
C PRO A 110 6.28 30.85 -11.16
N ALA A 111 6.79 31.41 -12.26
CA ALA A 111 8.17 31.90 -12.38
C ALA A 111 8.61 32.84 -11.24
N SER A 112 7.70 33.66 -10.72
CA SER A 112 7.89 34.40 -9.47
C SER A 112 7.24 33.65 -8.31
N LEU A 113 8.05 33.19 -7.38
CA LEU A 113 7.60 32.45 -6.20
C LEU A 113 6.75 33.33 -5.25
N PRO A 114 5.61 32.83 -4.72
CA PRO A 114 4.85 33.51 -3.68
C PRO A 114 5.68 33.77 -2.42
N LYS A 115 5.56 34.97 -1.84
CA LYS A 115 6.35 35.37 -0.66
C LYS A 115 5.66 34.99 0.65
N LEU A 116 6.47 34.70 1.66
CA LEU A 116 6.05 34.51 3.04
C LEU A 116 6.16 35.83 3.82
N ASP A 117 5.02 36.36 4.28
CA ASP A 117 5.00 37.50 5.21
C ASP A 117 5.45 37.10 6.63
N VAL A 118 5.22 35.84 7.00
CA VAL A 118 5.61 35.24 8.28
C VAL A 118 6.33 33.91 8.00
N PRO A 119 7.50 33.62 8.61
CA PRO A 119 8.17 32.35 8.42
C PRO A 119 7.33 31.15 8.87
N LEU A 120 7.26 30.12 8.02
CA LEU A 120 6.70 28.81 8.41
C LEU A 120 7.66 28.10 9.35
N LYS A 121 7.15 27.34 10.32
CA LYS A 121 7.94 26.54 11.26
C LYS A 121 7.24 25.21 11.53
N GLY A 122 8.02 24.16 11.74
CA GLY A 122 7.51 22.85 12.17
C GLY A 122 8.55 22.07 12.95
N GLU A 123 8.07 21.23 13.87
CA GLU A 123 8.84 20.28 14.67
C GLU A 123 8.10 18.93 14.64
N SER A 124 8.80 17.85 14.31
CA SER A 124 8.23 16.51 14.34
C SER A 124 8.03 16.06 15.79
N ILE A 125 6.87 15.48 16.09
CA ILE A 125 6.52 15.03 17.45
C ILE A 125 7.08 13.63 17.76
N VAL A 126 7.51 12.92 16.72
CA VAL A 126 8.14 11.59 16.77
C VAL A 126 9.49 11.60 16.03
N THR A 127 10.34 10.60 16.32
CA THR A 127 11.65 10.44 15.66
C THR A 127 11.48 9.87 14.26
N TRP A 128 10.71 8.78 14.12
CA TRP A 128 10.55 8.06 12.85
C TRP A 128 9.24 8.41 12.15
N ARG A 129 9.32 8.65 10.84
CA ARG A 129 8.17 8.54 9.93
C ARG A 129 8.49 7.40 8.96
N TYR A 130 7.77 6.30 9.12
CA TYR A 130 8.03 5.02 8.46
C TYR A 130 7.17 4.84 7.20
N HIS A 131 7.71 4.17 6.17
CA HIS A 131 6.96 3.88 4.93
C HIS A 131 7.28 2.50 4.32
N LEU A 132 6.29 1.96 3.61
CA LEU A 132 6.20 0.64 2.96
C LEU A 132 6.15 -0.56 3.91
N ASN A 133 5.37 -1.59 3.58
CA ASN A 133 5.02 -2.67 4.49
C ASN A 133 5.93 -3.93 4.36
N PRO A 134 6.26 -4.66 5.46
CA PRO A 134 6.99 -5.93 5.43
C PRO A 134 6.23 -7.25 5.80
N GLY A 135 4.97 -7.24 6.28
CA GLY A 135 4.16 -8.32 6.95
C GLY A 135 3.77 -9.61 6.18
N ASN A 136 2.52 -10.12 6.22
CA ASN A 136 1.78 -10.90 5.17
C ASN A 136 0.37 -11.40 5.60
N GLU A 137 -0.59 -11.58 4.65
CA GLU A 137 -1.86 -12.37 4.72
C GLU A 137 -1.89 -13.76 4.04
N LEU A 138 -2.22 -14.90 4.72
CA LEU A 138 -3.58 -15.48 4.95
C LEU A 138 -3.69 -16.79 5.83
N PHE A 139 -4.90 -17.39 5.86
CA PHE A 139 -5.55 -18.35 6.80
C PHE A 139 -4.97 -19.74 7.12
N GLY A 140 -5.41 -20.26 8.29
CA GLY A 140 -5.47 -21.70 8.59
C GLY A 140 -6.90 -22.23 8.76
N HIS A 141 -7.29 -23.23 7.96
CA HIS A 141 -8.50 -24.03 8.18
C HIS A 141 -8.15 -25.44 8.64
N GLY A 142 -8.64 -25.83 9.82
CA GLY A 142 -8.95 -27.23 10.10
C GLY A 142 -10.18 -27.68 9.29
N PRO A 143 -10.39 -29.00 9.08
CA PRO A 143 -11.39 -29.49 8.14
C PRO A 143 -12.82 -29.29 8.66
N SER A 144 -13.55 -28.32 8.09
CA SER A 144 -14.97 -28.12 8.36
C SER A 144 -15.84 -28.77 7.28
N ARG A 145 -16.55 -29.84 7.66
CA ARG A 145 -17.80 -30.22 6.99
C ARG A 145 -18.78 -29.04 7.14
N PHE A 146 -19.52 -28.76 6.07
CA PHE A 146 -20.67 -27.85 6.14
C PHE A 146 -21.80 -28.51 6.93
N ASP A 147 -22.35 -27.79 7.89
CA ASP A 147 -23.69 -28.05 8.40
C ASP A 147 -24.40 -26.69 8.62
N TYR A 148 -25.65 -26.60 8.22
CA TYR A 148 -26.40 -25.34 8.14
C TYR A 148 -27.31 -25.18 9.35
N THR A 149 -26.98 -24.27 10.27
CA THR A 149 -28.00 -23.66 11.17
C THR A 149 -27.58 -22.27 11.65
N PHE A 150 -28.56 -21.40 11.82
CA PHE A 150 -28.42 -19.96 12.01
C PHE A 150 -28.13 -19.52 13.47
N HIS A 151 -27.70 -18.25 13.61
CA HIS A 151 -27.61 -17.47 14.86
C HIS A 151 -26.54 -17.88 15.91
N LYS A 152 -25.30 -17.44 15.67
CA LYS A 152 -24.42 -16.84 16.71
C LYS A 152 -23.30 -16.02 16.06
N VAL A 153 -23.21 -14.74 16.42
CA VAL A 153 -22.10 -13.86 16.00
C VAL A 153 -20.90 -14.16 16.89
N ASN A 154 -20.05 -15.09 16.47
CA ASN A 154 -18.72 -15.25 17.06
C ASN A 154 -17.72 -14.38 16.27
N LEU A 155 -17.22 -13.33 16.90
CA LEU A 155 -16.15 -12.49 16.34
C LEU A 155 -14.80 -13.23 16.39
N TYR A 156 -14.53 -14.06 15.37
CA TYR A 156 -13.19 -14.56 15.09
C TYR A 156 -12.39 -13.49 14.34
N SER A 157 -11.47 -12.85 15.06
CA SER A 157 -10.49 -11.91 14.48
C SER A 157 -9.26 -12.68 14.06
N TYR A 158 -9.13 -12.90 12.76
CA TYR A 158 -7.87 -13.05 12.03
C TYR A 158 -7.56 -11.69 11.39
N THR A 159 -6.32 -11.39 11.02
CA THR A 159 -5.88 -10.34 10.05
C THR A 159 -4.37 -10.55 9.83
N TYR A 160 -3.70 -9.69 9.06
CA TYR A 160 -2.51 -10.02 8.28
C TYR A 160 -1.77 -8.76 7.72
N LEU A 161 -0.61 -8.85 6.98
CA LEU A 161 -0.08 -7.68 6.20
C LEU A 161 0.87 -7.79 4.93
N ALA A 162 2.07 -7.17 4.90
CA ALA A 162 3.15 -7.00 3.86
C ALA A 162 3.03 -6.13 2.62
N VAL A 163 2.07 -6.41 1.76
CA VAL A 163 2.48 -6.96 0.46
C VAL A 163 2.74 -5.95 -0.68
N THR A 164 3.16 -4.72 -0.34
CA THR A 164 3.43 -3.61 -1.28
C THR A 164 4.48 -3.97 -2.34
N PHE A 165 5.51 -4.73 -1.95
CA PHE A 165 6.56 -5.22 -2.88
C PHE A 165 6.06 -6.25 -3.90
N SER A 166 4.83 -6.74 -3.72
CA SER A 166 4.13 -7.64 -4.62
C SER A 166 2.99 -6.92 -5.33
N TYR A 167 2.02 -6.35 -4.61
CA TYR A 167 0.81 -5.78 -5.23
C TYR A 167 1.02 -4.45 -5.95
N THR A 168 2.01 -3.65 -5.54
CA THR A 168 2.31 -2.36 -6.19
C THR A 168 3.63 -2.44 -6.95
N THR A 169 4.73 -2.78 -6.28
CA THR A 169 6.09 -2.50 -6.80
C THR A 169 6.80 -3.68 -7.49
N ALA A 170 6.11 -4.82 -7.66
CA ALA A 170 6.68 -6.03 -8.27
C ALA A 170 7.32 -5.79 -9.64
N PHE A 171 6.68 -4.94 -10.45
CA PHE A 171 7.11 -4.61 -11.81
C PHE A 171 7.63 -3.17 -11.97
N TRP A 172 7.64 -2.36 -10.90
CA TRP A 172 8.10 -0.96 -10.96
C TRP A 172 9.49 -0.80 -11.57
N THR A 173 9.60 0.23 -12.40
CA THR A 173 10.80 0.76 -13.06
C THR A 173 11.64 1.61 -12.09
N TRP A 174 12.74 2.22 -12.57
CA TRP A 174 13.45 3.20 -11.75
C TRP A 174 12.63 4.46 -11.56
N GLU A 175 11.89 4.87 -12.58
CA GLU A 175 11.14 6.11 -12.67
C GLU A 175 9.96 6.14 -11.68
N ASP A 176 9.29 4.99 -11.49
CA ASP A 176 8.26 4.80 -10.45
C ASP A 176 8.85 4.97 -9.05
N TRP A 177 9.96 4.26 -8.76
CA TRP A 177 10.70 4.40 -7.49
C TRP A 177 11.25 5.82 -7.30
N GLU A 178 11.62 6.52 -8.37
CA GLU A 178 12.12 7.89 -8.29
C GLU A 178 11.02 8.87 -7.86
N LEU A 179 9.80 8.68 -8.38
CA LEU A 179 8.62 9.44 -7.97
C LEU A 179 8.27 9.15 -6.50
N GLU A 180 8.21 7.88 -6.12
CA GLU A 180 7.85 7.46 -4.78
C GLU A 180 8.83 7.97 -3.70
N LEU A 181 10.13 7.92 -3.97
CA LEU A 181 11.14 8.41 -3.03
C LEU A 181 11.13 9.93 -2.90
N ASP A 182 10.86 10.67 -3.99
CA ASP A 182 10.70 12.13 -3.94
C ASP A 182 9.38 12.52 -3.21
N TRP A 183 8.29 11.77 -3.40
CA TRP A 183 7.02 11.92 -2.67
C TRP A 183 7.22 11.68 -1.15
N ALA A 184 7.81 10.55 -0.79
CA ALA A 184 8.04 10.16 0.61
C ALA A 184 8.91 11.18 1.34
N ALA A 185 10.00 11.65 0.71
CA ALA A 185 10.85 12.68 1.30
C ALA A 185 10.10 14.00 1.53
N LEU A 186 9.26 14.45 0.60
CA LEU A 186 8.45 15.66 0.77
C LEU A 186 7.47 15.54 1.96
N ARG A 187 6.85 14.36 2.17
CA ARG A 187 6.04 14.09 3.38
C ARG A 187 6.86 13.93 4.66
N GLY A 188 8.18 14.10 4.59
CA GLY A 188 9.06 13.97 5.74
C GLY A 188 9.23 12.53 6.22
N VAL A 189 9.03 11.51 5.37
CA VAL A 189 9.49 10.14 5.66
C VAL A 189 11.00 10.18 5.92
N ASN A 190 11.46 9.40 6.90
CA ASN A 190 12.89 9.29 7.22
C ASN A 190 13.36 7.85 7.50
N LEU A 191 12.44 6.88 7.49
CA LEU A 191 12.72 5.46 7.62
C LEU A 191 11.87 4.70 6.58
N ILE A 192 12.48 3.93 5.69
CA ILE A 192 11.75 3.32 4.57
C ILE A 192 12.29 1.93 4.23
N LEU A 193 11.38 1.00 3.98
CA LEU A 193 11.72 -0.38 3.64
C LEU A 193 12.36 -0.48 2.25
N ALA A 194 13.49 -1.20 2.14
CA ALA A 194 14.23 -1.34 0.89
C ALA A 194 14.54 -2.82 0.62
N TRP A 195 13.61 -3.54 -0.01
CA TRP A 195 13.64 -5.00 -0.18
C TRP A 195 13.82 -5.50 -1.63
N VAL A 196 13.96 -4.61 -2.62
CA VAL A 196 14.07 -5.03 -4.03
C VAL A 196 15.35 -5.86 -4.23
N GLY A 197 15.26 -6.96 -4.98
CA GLY A 197 16.43 -7.79 -5.32
C GLY A 197 17.08 -8.53 -4.15
N TYR A 198 16.42 -8.67 -3.00
CA TYR A 198 16.92 -9.47 -1.86
C TYR A 198 17.29 -10.92 -2.27
N GLU A 199 16.56 -11.47 -3.24
CA GLU A 199 16.80 -12.78 -3.86
C GLU A 199 18.27 -12.96 -4.28
N LYS A 200 18.95 -11.90 -4.75
CA LYS A 200 20.38 -11.92 -5.09
C LYS A 200 21.27 -12.16 -3.88
N ILE A 201 20.99 -11.46 -2.78
CA ILE A 201 21.72 -11.57 -1.51
C ILE A 201 21.53 -12.97 -0.91
N LEU A 202 20.30 -13.50 -0.97
CA LEU A 202 20.00 -14.85 -0.48
C LEU A 202 20.64 -15.93 -1.37
N LEU A 203 20.49 -15.85 -2.69
CA LEU A 203 21.11 -16.77 -3.66
C LEU A 203 22.62 -16.89 -3.45
N ASP A 204 23.33 -15.76 -3.39
CA ASP A 204 24.77 -15.77 -3.20
C ASP A 204 25.20 -16.24 -1.79
N SER A 205 24.35 -16.06 -0.77
CA SER A 205 24.60 -16.59 0.58
C SER A 205 24.42 -18.11 0.67
N LEU A 206 23.46 -18.67 -0.07
CA LEU A 206 23.24 -20.11 -0.17
C LEU A 206 24.33 -20.78 -1.03
N ARG A 207 24.80 -20.11 -2.09
CA ARG A 207 26.00 -20.53 -2.84
C ARG A 207 27.25 -20.58 -1.95
N GLU A 208 27.45 -19.60 -1.05
CA GLU A 208 28.61 -19.55 -0.14
C GLU A 208 28.70 -20.78 0.79
N ILE A 209 27.55 -21.36 1.18
CA ILE A 209 27.52 -22.59 1.98
C ILE A 209 27.57 -23.89 1.16
N GLY A 210 27.61 -23.79 -0.19
CA GLY A 210 27.82 -24.90 -1.12
C GLY A 210 26.58 -25.39 -1.89
N MET A 211 25.46 -24.65 -1.87
CA MET A 211 24.27 -24.99 -2.65
C MET A 211 24.43 -24.63 -4.13
N THR A 212 23.81 -25.40 -5.02
CA THR A 212 23.85 -25.13 -6.47
C THR A 212 22.66 -24.30 -6.93
N ASP A 213 22.74 -23.74 -8.13
CA ASP A 213 21.66 -22.91 -8.70
C ASP A 213 20.39 -23.73 -8.94
N GLU A 214 20.54 -25.01 -9.30
CA GLU A 214 19.45 -25.98 -9.47
C GLU A 214 18.71 -26.29 -8.16
N GLU A 215 19.35 -26.05 -7.00
CA GLU A 215 18.75 -26.23 -5.68
C GLU A 215 18.12 -24.96 -5.13
N VAL A 216 18.64 -23.79 -5.52
CA VAL A 216 18.21 -22.49 -4.98
C VAL A 216 17.22 -21.78 -5.89
N LEU A 217 17.39 -21.77 -7.22
CA LEU A 217 16.47 -21.08 -8.12
C LEU A 217 15.02 -21.61 -8.03
N PRO A 218 14.75 -22.93 -7.87
CA PRO A 218 13.40 -23.41 -7.68
C PRO A 218 12.75 -23.01 -6.34
N PHE A 219 13.51 -22.54 -5.36
CA PHE A 219 12.97 -22.07 -4.08
C PHE A 219 12.16 -20.78 -4.23
N PHE A 220 12.65 -19.87 -5.07
CA PHE A 220 12.01 -18.58 -5.33
C PHE A 220 10.67 -18.75 -6.04
N THR A 221 9.75 -17.81 -5.80
CA THR A 221 8.49 -17.67 -6.52
C THR A 221 8.60 -16.64 -7.65
N GLY A 222 7.58 -16.57 -8.51
CA GLY A 222 7.50 -15.56 -9.54
C GLY A 222 7.43 -14.14 -8.97
N PRO A 223 7.78 -13.11 -9.76
CA PRO A 223 7.97 -11.73 -9.30
C PRO A 223 6.83 -11.14 -8.49
N ALA A 224 5.60 -11.38 -8.94
CA ALA A 224 4.38 -10.91 -8.29
C ALA A 224 4.16 -11.56 -6.91
N PHE A 225 4.87 -12.64 -6.58
CA PHE A 225 4.69 -13.47 -5.39
C PHE A 225 5.90 -13.48 -4.44
N GLN A 226 6.84 -12.55 -4.60
CA GLN A 226 8.10 -12.58 -3.86
C GLN A 226 7.97 -12.20 -2.37
N ALA A 227 7.00 -11.35 -1.99
CA ALA A 227 6.78 -11.00 -0.59
C ALA A 227 6.60 -12.26 0.28
N TRP A 228 5.60 -13.10 -0.03
CA TRP A 228 5.31 -14.37 0.63
C TRP A 228 6.47 -15.38 0.67
N ASN A 229 7.38 -15.33 -0.31
CA ASN A 229 8.55 -16.21 -0.32
C ASN A 229 9.61 -15.78 0.69
N ARG A 230 9.84 -14.47 0.82
CA ARG A 230 10.76 -13.87 1.81
C ARG A 230 10.36 -14.18 3.25
N LEU A 231 9.08 -14.47 3.47
CA LEU A 231 8.44 -14.70 4.77
C LEU A 231 8.12 -16.18 5.04
N GLY A 232 8.49 -17.07 4.13
CA GLY A 232 8.32 -18.51 4.33
C GLY A 232 6.88 -19.02 4.23
N ASN A 233 5.94 -18.23 3.71
CA ASN A 233 4.57 -18.69 3.46
C ASN A 233 4.53 -19.66 2.27
N ILE A 234 5.22 -19.31 1.18
CA ILE A 234 5.24 -20.06 -0.08
C ILE A 234 6.64 -20.18 -0.70
N GLN A 235 6.81 -21.16 -1.59
CA GLN A 235 8.09 -21.48 -2.27
C GLN A 235 7.84 -22.20 -3.61
N GLY A 236 8.91 -22.72 -4.22
CA GLY A 236 8.80 -23.86 -5.13
C GLY A 236 8.44 -23.52 -6.57
N SER A 237 8.90 -22.37 -7.09
CA SER A 237 8.51 -21.85 -8.40
C SER A 237 7.00 -21.63 -8.55
N TRP A 238 6.29 -21.34 -7.45
CA TRP A 238 4.94 -20.81 -7.54
C TRP A 238 4.98 -19.49 -8.35
N GLY A 239 4.01 -19.27 -9.25
CA GLY A 239 4.08 -18.22 -10.28
C GLY A 239 4.84 -18.64 -11.55
N GLY A 240 5.43 -19.83 -11.57
CA GLY A 240 6.05 -20.45 -12.75
C GLY A 240 7.58 -20.60 -12.67
N HIS A 241 8.12 -21.49 -13.51
CA HIS A 241 9.56 -21.69 -13.67
C HIS A 241 10.16 -20.56 -14.55
N GLY A 242 10.56 -19.43 -13.95
CA GLY A 242 11.01 -18.28 -14.76
C GLY A 242 11.88 -17.22 -14.08
N VAL A 243 12.19 -17.33 -12.79
CA VAL A 243 13.12 -16.40 -12.13
C VAL A 243 14.56 -16.69 -12.61
N SER A 244 14.97 -15.98 -13.67
CA SER A 244 16.33 -16.08 -14.19
C SER A 244 17.33 -15.32 -13.32
N ILE A 245 18.59 -15.76 -13.33
CA ILE A 245 19.70 -15.02 -12.71
C ILE A 245 19.77 -13.60 -13.27
N ALA A 246 19.53 -13.40 -14.58
CA ALA A 246 19.53 -12.08 -15.21
C ALA A 246 18.48 -11.14 -14.60
N TRP A 247 17.27 -11.63 -14.27
CA TRP A 247 16.26 -10.85 -13.57
C TRP A 247 16.66 -10.56 -12.12
N ILE A 248 17.23 -11.55 -11.41
CA ILE A 248 17.74 -11.38 -10.03
C ILE A 248 18.80 -10.27 -9.98
N GLU A 249 19.77 -10.28 -10.90
CA GLU A 249 20.78 -9.21 -11.00
C GLU A 249 20.15 -7.86 -11.38
N ALA A 250 19.19 -7.83 -12.31
CA ALA A 250 18.54 -6.59 -12.72
C ALA A 250 17.74 -5.92 -11.59
N ARG A 251 17.02 -6.70 -10.76
CA ARG A 251 16.35 -6.18 -9.54
C ARG A 251 17.37 -5.72 -8.49
N PHE A 252 18.52 -6.38 -8.40
CA PHE A 252 19.61 -5.96 -7.50
C PHE A 252 20.29 -4.65 -7.94
N GLU A 253 20.49 -4.43 -9.24
CA GLU A 253 20.96 -3.13 -9.77
C GLU A 253 19.93 -2.02 -9.55
N LEU A 254 18.63 -2.31 -9.70
CA LEU A 254 17.56 -1.37 -9.34
C LEU A 254 17.61 -1.01 -7.84
N GLN A 255 17.78 -2.00 -6.96
CA GLN A 255 17.94 -1.77 -5.52
C GLN A 255 19.13 -0.88 -5.17
N LYS A 256 20.27 -0.97 -5.88
CA LYS A 256 21.40 -0.05 -5.68
C LYS A 256 21.00 1.41 -5.96
N LYS A 257 20.19 1.66 -6.99
CA LYS A 257 19.64 3.00 -7.27
C LYS A 257 18.70 3.46 -6.16
N ILE A 258 17.76 2.60 -5.75
CA ILE A 258 16.79 2.85 -4.66
C ILE A 258 17.51 3.23 -3.37
N VAL A 259 18.43 2.39 -2.89
CA VAL A 259 19.18 2.64 -1.65
C VAL A 259 20.05 3.89 -1.76
N SER A 260 20.70 4.13 -2.92
CA SER A 260 21.45 5.36 -3.15
C SER A 260 20.56 6.62 -3.09
N ARG A 261 19.29 6.56 -3.52
CA ARG A 261 18.37 7.70 -3.48
C ARG A 261 17.75 7.90 -2.10
N ILE A 262 17.41 6.83 -1.38
CA ILE A 262 16.99 6.88 0.02
C ILE A 262 18.03 7.65 0.85
N VAL A 263 19.30 7.26 0.73
CA VAL A 263 20.43 7.90 1.43
C VAL A 263 20.71 9.31 0.90
N GLU A 264 20.60 9.55 -0.42
CA GLU A 264 20.72 10.89 -1.01
C GLU A 264 19.75 11.88 -0.35
N LEU A 265 18.48 11.50 -0.22
CA LEU A 265 17.41 12.28 0.41
C LEU A 265 17.51 12.35 1.95
N GLY A 266 18.49 11.65 2.55
CA GLY A 266 18.72 11.62 4.00
C GLY A 266 17.71 10.77 4.77
N MET A 267 17.03 9.84 4.10
CA MET A 267 16.24 8.78 4.72
C MET A 267 17.13 7.58 5.07
N ILE A 268 16.71 6.74 6.01
CA ILE A 268 17.39 5.49 6.37
C ILE A 268 16.70 4.30 5.68
N PRO A 269 17.42 3.50 4.88
CA PRO A 269 16.88 2.27 4.32
C PRO A 269 16.81 1.17 5.39
N VAL A 270 15.65 0.56 5.57
CA VAL A 270 15.53 -0.70 6.33
C VAL A 270 15.83 -1.85 5.37
N LEU A 271 16.94 -2.54 5.60
CA LEU A 271 17.39 -3.65 4.76
C LEU A 271 16.92 -5.00 5.31
N PRO A 272 16.62 -6.00 4.48
CA PRO A 272 16.25 -7.34 4.94
C PRO A 272 17.43 -8.03 5.66
N ALA A 273 17.11 -8.89 6.61
CA ALA A 273 18.04 -9.82 7.23
C ALA A 273 17.58 -11.27 7.01
N PHE A 274 18.41 -12.26 7.38
CA PHE A 274 18.12 -13.66 7.06
C PHE A 274 17.07 -14.26 8.01
N PRO A 275 15.84 -14.57 7.56
CA PRO A 275 14.75 -14.97 8.45
C PRO A 275 14.81 -16.44 8.87
N GLY A 276 15.71 -17.25 8.31
CA GLY A 276 15.79 -18.69 8.55
C GLY A 276 15.21 -19.56 7.43
N PHE A 277 14.44 -18.99 6.49
CA PHE A 277 13.88 -19.76 5.37
C PHE A 277 14.96 -20.18 4.36
N VAL A 278 14.98 -21.46 4.01
CA VAL A 278 16.00 -22.10 3.16
C VAL A 278 15.38 -23.10 2.18
N PRO A 279 16.02 -23.38 1.02
CA PRO A 279 15.55 -24.43 0.13
C PRO A 279 15.63 -25.81 0.80
N PRO A 280 14.70 -26.75 0.52
CA PRO A 280 14.68 -28.09 1.13
C PRO A 280 15.99 -28.89 0.97
N ALA A 281 16.79 -28.59 -0.06
CA ALA A 281 18.09 -29.22 -0.32
C ALA A 281 19.20 -28.86 0.69
N ILE A 282 18.97 -27.93 1.62
CA ILE A 282 19.95 -27.46 2.62
C ILE A 282 20.68 -28.60 3.36
N LYS A 283 19.99 -29.72 3.64
CA LYS A 283 20.60 -30.88 4.33
C LYS A 283 21.66 -31.62 3.51
N ARG A 284 21.79 -31.40 2.20
CA ARG A 284 22.93 -31.89 1.42
C ARG A 284 24.23 -31.21 1.85
N VAL A 285 24.19 -29.91 2.10
CA VAL A 285 25.37 -29.10 2.44
C VAL A 285 25.56 -28.91 3.95
N ARG A 286 24.50 -29.14 4.74
CA ARG A 286 24.53 -29.15 6.21
C ARG A 286 23.72 -30.35 6.74
N PRO A 287 24.27 -31.58 6.72
CA PRO A 287 23.54 -32.80 7.10
C PRO A 287 22.98 -32.81 8.52
N HIS A 288 23.61 -32.07 9.43
CA HIS A 288 23.22 -31.97 10.84
C HIS A 288 22.38 -30.73 11.17
N ALA A 289 22.03 -29.90 10.19
CA ALA A 289 21.30 -28.67 10.43
C ALA A 289 19.89 -28.91 11.01
N THR A 290 19.56 -28.15 12.04
CA THR A 290 18.27 -28.14 12.73
C THR A 290 17.24 -27.38 11.88
N VAL A 291 16.63 -28.12 10.95
CA VAL A 291 15.62 -27.60 10.02
C VAL A 291 14.27 -28.28 10.29
N VAL A 292 13.25 -27.46 10.46
CA VAL A 292 11.83 -27.82 10.59
C VAL A 292 11.05 -27.24 9.41
N ASN A 293 9.91 -27.81 9.05
CA ASN A 293 9.03 -27.20 8.05
C ASN A 293 7.95 -26.36 8.74
N GLY A 294 7.59 -25.22 8.13
CA GLY A 294 6.42 -24.45 8.52
C GLY A 294 5.11 -25.20 8.27
N SER A 295 3.99 -24.65 8.74
CA SER A 295 2.65 -25.16 8.46
C SER A 295 2.26 -25.01 6.98
N GLN A 296 1.34 -25.84 6.51
CA GLN A 296 0.67 -25.60 5.23
C GLN A 296 -0.10 -24.27 5.33
N TRP A 297 0.06 -23.42 4.31
CA TRP A 297 -0.45 -22.06 4.32
C TRP A 297 -1.49 -21.85 3.20
N SER A 298 -2.61 -21.19 3.51
CA SER A 298 -3.71 -20.83 2.60
C SER A 298 -4.14 -21.90 1.58
N GLY A 299 -4.17 -23.16 1.99
CA GLY A 299 -4.60 -24.28 1.13
C GLY A 299 -3.61 -24.66 0.01
N PHE A 300 -2.46 -23.98 -0.12
CA PHE A 300 -1.45 -24.28 -1.14
C PHE A 300 -0.99 -25.73 -1.05
N GLN A 301 -0.77 -26.35 -2.23
CA GLN A 301 -0.17 -27.68 -2.29
C GLN A 301 1.20 -27.67 -1.61
N LYS A 302 1.50 -28.66 -0.76
CA LYS A 302 2.76 -28.80 0.02
C LYS A 302 4.06 -28.42 -0.71
N LYS A 303 4.16 -28.69 -2.02
CA LYS A 303 5.33 -28.33 -2.86
C LYS A 303 5.58 -26.81 -2.98
N PHE A 304 4.55 -26.01 -2.75
CA PHE A 304 4.54 -24.55 -2.84
C PHE A 304 4.44 -23.87 -1.47
N THR A 305 4.44 -24.60 -0.35
CA THR A 305 4.32 -24.06 1.02
C THR A 305 5.11 -24.97 1.98
N GLU A 306 4.78 -25.01 3.28
CA GLU A 306 5.52 -25.74 4.32
C GLU A 306 7.04 -25.46 4.27
N VAL A 307 7.40 -24.19 4.14
CA VAL A 307 8.78 -23.77 3.85
C VAL A 307 9.74 -24.25 4.94
N SER A 308 10.90 -24.76 4.51
CA SER A 308 11.93 -25.21 5.43
C SER A 308 12.57 -24.03 6.17
N PHE A 309 12.48 -24.07 7.50
CA PHE A 309 12.98 -23.08 8.44
C PHE A 309 14.18 -23.65 9.21
N LEU A 310 15.34 -23.05 8.98
CA LEU A 310 16.57 -23.29 9.72
C LEU A 310 16.49 -22.57 11.08
N SER A 311 16.66 -23.32 12.17
CA SER A 311 16.55 -22.77 13.52
C SER A 311 17.64 -21.72 13.80
N PRO A 312 17.29 -20.56 14.41
CA PRO A 312 18.25 -19.63 15.00
C PRO A 312 19.25 -20.23 16.00
N LEU A 313 18.94 -21.40 16.55
CA LEU A 313 19.83 -22.14 17.46
C LEU A 313 20.94 -22.92 16.73
N ASP A 314 20.88 -22.99 15.39
CA ASP A 314 21.86 -23.67 14.54
C ASP A 314 22.99 -22.72 14.13
N GLU A 315 24.24 -23.18 14.17
CA GLU A 315 25.40 -22.38 13.75
C GLU A 315 25.32 -21.91 12.28
N THR A 316 24.62 -22.68 11.43
CA THR A 316 24.37 -22.33 10.03
C THR A 316 23.53 -21.06 9.92
N PHE A 317 22.61 -20.81 10.85
CA PHE A 317 21.79 -19.59 10.85
C PHE A 317 22.68 -18.37 11.05
N ALA A 318 23.56 -18.39 12.06
CA ALA A 318 24.50 -17.30 12.31
C ALA A 318 25.49 -17.11 11.14
N GLN A 319 25.92 -18.19 10.48
CA GLN A 319 26.73 -18.12 9.26
C GLN A 319 25.99 -17.38 8.12
N LEU A 320 24.73 -17.75 7.85
CA LEU A 320 23.92 -17.15 6.79
C LEU A 320 23.54 -15.70 7.11
N GLN A 321 23.17 -15.39 8.36
CA GLN A 321 22.94 -14.02 8.83
C GLN A 321 24.16 -13.13 8.56
N LYS A 322 25.36 -13.63 8.89
CA LYS A 322 26.63 -12.93 8.63
C LYS A 322 26.86 -12.72 7.14
N SER A 323 26.60 -13.72 6.30
CA SER A 323 26.69 -13.56 4.84
C SER A 323 25.73 -12.48 4.34
N VAL A 324 24.44 -12.57 4.68
CA VAL A 324 23.38 -11.66 4.19
C VAL A 324 23.66 -10.21 4.58
N ILE A 325 23.98 -9.92 5.84
CA ILE A 325 24.30 -8.55 6.28
C ILE A 325 25.61 -8.07 5.64
N SER A 326 26.67 -8.89 5.65
CA SER A 326 27.97 -8.49 5.09
C SER A 326 27.91 -8.22 3.57
N ARG A 327 27.09 -8.97 2.84
CA ARG A 327 26.87 -8.77 1.39
C ARG A 327 26.18 -7.45 1.11
N GLN A 328 25.17 -7.09 1.89
CA GLN A 328 24.48 -5.80 1.76
C GLN A 328 25.38 -4.63 2.15
N MET A 329 26.17 -4.75 3.22
CA MET A 329 27.18 -3.74 3.57
C MET A 329 28.24 -3.55 2.47
N ARG A 330 28.64 -4.62 1.77
CA ARG A 330 29.53 -4.53 0.60
C ARG A 330 28.85 -3.90 -0.63
N ALA A 331 27.56 -4.17 -0.83
CA ALA A 331 26.81 -3.73 -2.01
C ALA A 331 26.34 -2.27 -1.93
N PHE A 332 25.92 -1.84 -0.74
CA PHE A 332 25.28 -0.54 -0.51
C PHE A 332 26.10 0.40 0.37
N GLY A 333 27.12 -0.12 1.09
CA GLY A 333 27.88 0.62 2.09
C GLY A 333 27.26 0.56 3.49
N ASN A 334 27.85 1.29 4.43
CA ASN A 334 27.33 1.42 5.80
C ASN A 334 26.18 2.46 5.86
N VAL A 335 25.07 2.15 5.20
CA VAL A 335 23.93 3.05 4.99
C VAL A 335 22.81 2.93 6.02
N THR A 336 22.84 1.86 6.83
CA THR A 336 21.83 1.61 7.85
C THR A 336 22.39 0.77 8.99
N HIS A 337 21.71 0.85 10.12
CA HIS A 337 21.86 -0.03 11.27
C HIS A 337 20.55 -0.76 11.60
N ILE A 338 19.48 -0.54 10.83
CA ILE A 338 18.14 -1.08 11.08
C ILE A 338 17.85 -2.15 10.01
N TYR A 339 17.51 -3.35 10.46
CA TYR A 339 17.29 -4.50 9.59
C TYR A 339 15.95 -5.18 9.88
N ALA A 340 15.13 -5.41 8.85
CA ALA A 340 13.85 -6.11 8.95
C ALA A 340 14.06 -7.63 8.94
N LEU A 341 13.44 -8.34 9.89
CA LEU A 341 13.43 -9.80 9.96
C LEU A 341 12.19 -10.31 10.68
N ASP A 342 11.44 -11.20 10.04
CA ASP A 342 10.25 -11.83 10.61
C ASP A 342 10.28 -13.34 10.33
N GLN A 343 10.09 -14.13 11.40
CA GLN A 343 10.24 -15.61 11.37
C GLN A 343 8.90 -16.34 11.46
N PHE A 344 7.91 -15.70 12.08
CA PHE A 344 6.64 -16.28 12.50
C PHE A 344 5.47 -15.43 12.05
N ASN A 345 5.62 -14.78 10.90
CA ASN A 345 4.51 -14.10 10.25
C ASN A 345 3.51 -15.18 9.81
N GLU A 346 2.42 -15.31 10.59
CA GLU A 346 1.31 -16.26 10.39
C GLU A 346 1.62 -17.75 10.55
N ILE A 347 2.90 -18.09 10.66
CA ILE A 347 3.39 -19.44 10.90
C ILE A 347 3.60 -19.59 12.40
N ASN A 348 2.97 -20.60 13.01
CA ASN A 348 3.20 -20.89 14.42
C ASN A 348 4.64 -21.42 14.62
N PRO A 349 5.38 -20.93 15.64
CA PRO A 349 6.60 -21.58 16.10
C PRO A 349 6.34 -23.06 16.44
N THR A 350 7.34 -23.92 16.27
CA THR A 350 7.20 -25.37 16.55
C THR A 350 6.99 -25.70 18.03
N SER A 351 7.15 -24.72 18.93
CA SER A 351 6.81 -24.84 20.35
C SER A 351 6.40 -23.49 20.92
N GLY A 352 5.40 -23.49 21.81
CA GLY A 352 4.96 -22.33 22.59
C GLY A 352 5.60 -22.21 23.96
N GLU A 353 6.65 -22.99 24.24
CA GLU A 353 7.41 -22.95 25.50
C GLU A 353 8.18 -21.63 25.64
N LEU A 354 8.04 -20.95 26.78
CA LEU A 354 8.58 -19.61 26.98
C LEU A 354 10.10 -19.54 26.82
N GLY A 355 10.82 -20.53 27.36
CA GLY A 355 12.28 -20.63 27.22
C GLY A 355 12.73 -20.89 25.78
N TYR A 356 11.94 -21.61 24.98
CA TYR A 356 12.22 -21.83 23.56
C TYR A 356 12.05 -20.53 22.77
N LEU A 357 10.92 -19.84 22.96
CA LEU A 357 10.64 -18.56 22.29
C LEU A 357 11.69 -17.49 22.63
N ARG A 358 12.09 -17.38 23.90
CA ARG A 358 13.18 -16.47 24.31
C ARG A 358 14.52 -16.85 23.65
N ASN A 359 14.85 -18.13 23.60
CA ASN A 359 16.13 -18.56 23.04
C ASN A 359 16.22 -18.33 21.52
N LEU A 360 15.11 -18.49 20.77
CA LEU A 360 15.05 -18.17 19.34
C LEU A 360 15.41 -16.71 19.06
N SER A 361 14.75 -15.77 19.75
CA SER A 361 14.98 -14.34 19.57
C SER A 361 16.34 -13.90 20.14
N LEU A 362 16.82 -14.51 21.22
CA LEU A 362 18.18 -14.29 21.75
C LEU A 362 19.25 -14.62 20.72
N HIS A 363 19.20 -15.81 20.09
CA HIS A 363 20.21 -16.21 19.11
C HIS A 363 20.08 -15.40 17.81
N THR A 364 18.85 -15.08 17.38
CA THR A 364 18.59 -14.15 16.28
C THR A 364 19.24 -12.79 16.56
N TRP A 365 19.00 -12.18 17.72
CA TRP A 365 19.61 -10.92 18.14
C TRP A 365 21.14 -11.00 18.22
N GLN A 366 21.71 -12.01 18.87
CA GLN A 366 23.16 -12.22 18.93
C GLN A 366 23.78 -12.33 17.53
N SER A 367 23.10 -12.99 16.59
CA SER A 367 23.56 -13.10 15.20
C SER A 367 23.58 -11.76 14.45
N PHE A 368 22.70 -10.81 14.79
CA PHE A 368 22.81 -9.41 14.33
C PHE A 368 24.04 -8.72 14.93
N LYS A 369 24.17 -8.74 16.27
CA LYS A 369 25.24 -8.00 16.98
C LYS A 369 26.64 -8.51 16.62
N ALA A 370 26.77 -9.79 16.29
CA ALA A 370 28.02 -10.42 15.83
C ALA A 370 28.53 -9.88 14.47
N VAL A 371 27.68 -9.22 13.68
CA VAL A 371 28.04 -8.63 12.37
C VAL A 371 28.12 -7.12 12.47
N ASN A 372 27.13 -6.50 13.12
CA ASN A 372 27.04 -5.06 13.30
C ASN A 372 26.65 -4.78 14.77
N PRO A 373 27.57 -4.33 15.64
CA PRO A 373 27.28 -4.00 17.04
C PRO A 373 26.25 -2.87 17.24
N ALA A 374 25.97 -2.07 16.21
CA ALA A 374 24.90 -1.06 16.23
C ALA A 374 23.56 -1.59 15.66
N ALA A 375 23.48 -2.85 15.24
CA ALA A 375 22.27 -3.41 14.61
C ALA A 375 21.05 -3.33 15.54
N VAL A 376 19.95 -2.88 14.94
CA VAL A 376 18.59 -2.86 15.47
C VAL A 376 17.75 -3.81 14.64
N TRP A 377 17.08 -4.74 15.31
CA TRP A 377 16.15 -5.67 14.68
C TRP A 377 14.78 -4.99 14.57
N MET A 378 14.40 -4.58 13.36
CA MET A 378 13.02 -4.21 13.06
C MET A 378 12.19 -5.48 12.87
N MET A 379 11.10 -5.61 13.62
CA MET A 379 10.14 -6.70 13.49
C MET A 379 8.71 -6.18 13.50
N GLN A 380 7.77 -7.04 13.18
CA GLN A 380 6.39 -6.67 13.02
C GLN A 380 5.55 -7.18 14.19
N GLY A 381 4.72 -6.31 14.75
CA GLY A 381 3.71 -6.69 15.74
C GLY A 381 2.61 -7.59 15.15
N TRP A 382 2.64 -7.80 13.82
CA TRP A 382 1.61 -8.49 13.05
C TRP A 382 1.20 -9.85 13.66
N LEU A 383 2.18 -10.73 13.84
CA LEU A 383 1.98 -12.10 14.34
C LEU A 383 1.23 -12.17 15.67
N PHE A 384 1.37 -11.15 16.53
CA PHE A 384 0.68 -11.10 17.81
C PHE A 384 -0.84 -10.98 17.62
N TYR A 385 -1.31 -10.28 16.59
CA TYR A 385 -2.73 -10.10 16.31
C TYR A 385 -3.33 -11.29 15.55
N ASP A 386 -2.73 -11.73 14.44
CA ASP A 386 -3.22 -12.89 13.65
C ASP A 386 -3.32 -14.16 14.50
N LYS A 387 -2.19 -14.58 15.06
CA LYS A 387 -2.10 -15.79 15.90
C LYS A 387 -2.26 -15.42 17.37
N LYS A 388 -3.19 -14.51 17.70
CA LYS A 388 -3.47 -14.06 19.09
C LYS A 388 -3.78 -15.20 20.07
N ASP A 389 -4.34 -16.30 19.58
CA ASP A 389 -4.65 -17.50 20.39
C ASP A 389 -3.37 -18.27 20.76
N PHE A 390 -2.31 -18.15 19.97
CA PHE A 390 -0.96 -18.61 20.31
C PHE A 390 -0.22 -17.53 21.11
N TRP A 391 -0.18 -16.29 20.62
CA TRP A 391 0.56 -15.17 21.20
C TRP A 391 -0.21 -14.48 22.34
N ASP A 392 -0.28 -15.18 23.48
CA ASP A 392 -0.63 -14.58 24.77
C ASP A 392 0.50 -13.67 25.30
N SER A 393 0.18 -12.82 26.28
CA SER A 393 1.12 -11.84 26.84
C SER A 393 2.41 -12.47 27.41
N ASN A 394 2.38 -13.71 27.91
CA ASN A 394 3.58 -14.39 28.43
C ASN A 394 4.50 -14.82 27.28
N ARG A 395 3.95 -15.37 26.20
CA ARG A 395 4.71 -15.77 25.01
C ARG A 395 5.28 -14.57 24.25
N ILE A 396 4.50 -13.49 24.12
CA ILE A 396 5.00 -12.23 23.55
C ILE A 396 6.15 -11.70 24.41
N SER A 397 5.96 -11.60 25.74
CA SER A 397 7.01 -11.13 26.65
C SER A 397 8.27 -12.00 26.57
N ALA A 398 8.12 -13.33 26.60
CA ALA A 398 9.24 -14.26 26.48
C ALA A 398 10.02 -14.08 25.18
N TYR A 399 9.32 -14.01 24.04
CA TYR A 399 9.95 -13.78 22.74
C TYR A 399 10.66 -12.41 22.68
N LEU A 400 10.02 -11.31 23.09
CA LEU A 400 10.65 -9.98 23.06
C LEU A 400 11.81 -9.85 24.08
N SER A 401 11.80 -10.62 25.17
CA SER A 401 12.87 -10.63 26.20
C SER A 401 14.19 -11.30 25.79
N GLY A 402 14.22 -11.96 24.62
CA GLY A 402 15.47 -12.48 24.05
C GLY A 402 16.36 -11.38 23.50
N VAL A 403 15.80 -10.23 23.11
CA VAL A 403 16.57 -9.02 22.80
C VAL A 403 16.87 -8.32 24.12
N GLU A 404 18.11 -8.39 24.60
CA GLU A 404 18.44 -8.00 25.98
C GLU A 404 18.58 -6.49 26.19
N ARG A 405 18.69 -5.72 25.10
CA ARG A 405 18.64 -4.25 25.08
C ARG A 405 17.33 -3.81 24.44
N ASN A 406 16.68 -2.74 24.93
CA ASN A 406 15.43 -2.28 24.33
C ASN A 406 15.68 -1.58 22.99
N ASP A 407 16.67 -0.70 22.92
CA ASP A 407 17.00 0.07 21.70
C ASP A 407 17.59 -0.79 20.56
N ASP A 408 17.89 -2.05 20.81
CA ASP A 408 18.36 -3.02 19.80
C ASP A 408 17.18 -3.67 19.02
N MET A 409 15.94 -3.27 19.27
CA MET A 409 14.74 -3.73 18.56
C MET A 409 13.77 -2.57 18.31
N LEU A 410 13.08 -2.62 17.17
CA LEU A 410 12.06 -1.65 16.78
C LEU A 410 10.82 -2.40 16.26
N ILE A 411 9.67 -2.22 16.90
CA ILE A 411 8.46 -2.95 16.57
C ILE A 411 7.51 -2.07 15.76
N LEU A 412 7.02 -2.55 14.63
CA LEU A 412 5.94 -1.89 13.92
C LEU A 412 4.59 -2.40 14.47
N ASP A 413 3.81 -1.56 15.17
CA ASP A 413 2.43 -1.90 15.56
C ASP A 413 1.54 -1.71 14.33
N LEU A 414 1.45 -2.79 13.56
CA LEU A 414 1.28 -2.73 12.12
C LEU A 414 -0.13 -2.33 11.67
N TYR A 415 -1.11 -2.31 12.58
CA TYR A 415 -2.52 -1.99 12.32
C TYR A 415 -3.12 -1.14 13.44
N SER A 416 -2.45 -0.05 13.79
CA SER A 416 -2.74 0.70 15.02
C SER A 416 -4.05 1.50 14.98
N GLU A 417 -4.55 1.86 13.79
CA GLU A 417 -5.79 2.63 13.61
C GLU A 417 -7.06 1.82 13.90
N SER A 418 -7.00 0.48 13.79
CA SER A 418 -8.17 -0.39 13.94
C SER A 418 -7.98 -1.55 14.92
N LYS A 419 -6.75 -2.05 15.06
CA LYS A 419 -6.38 -3.25 15.82
C LYS A 419 -5.01 -3.07 16.50
N PRO A 420 -4.80 -2.00 17.29
CA PRO A 420 -3.53 -1.74 17.97
C PRO A 420 -3.18 -2.87 18.97
N GLN A 421 -1.89 -3.14 19.11
CA GLN A 421 -1.36 -4.18 19.99
C GLN A 421 -0.51 -3.63 21.14
N TRP A 422 -0.11 -2.37 21.07
CA TRP A 422 0.65 -1.69 22.13
C TRP A 422 -0.07 -1.70 23.49
N GLN A 423 -1.40 -1.55 23.57
CA GLN A 423 -2.10 -1.62 24.88
C GLN A 423 -1.98 -3.01 25.50
N ARG A 424 -2.22 -4.08 24.72
CA ARG A 424 -2.16 -5.48 25.17
C ARG A 424 -0.75 -5.89 25.62
N THR A 425 0.27 -5.33 24.98
CA THR A 425 1.69 -5.63 25.24
C THR A 425 2.33 -4.66 26.25
N GLN A 426 1.55 -3.78 26.87
CA GLN A 426 2.02 -2.76 27.81
C GLN A 426 3.16 -1.93 27.21
N SER A 427 2.90 -1.42 25.99
CA SER A 427 3.88 -0.75 25.15
C SER A 427 5.10 -1.61 24.82
N TYR A 428 4.83 -2.82 24.33
CA TYR A 428 5.81 -3.85 23.98
C TYR A 428 6.88 -4.10 25.05
N PHE A 429 6.47 -4.08 26.33
CA PHE A 429 7.37 -4.25 27.47
C PHE A 429 8.57 -3.28 27.46
N GLY A 430 8.37 -2.06 26.93
CA GLY A 430 9.36 -1.01 26.82
C GLY A 430 10.27 -1.08 25.58
N LYS A 431 10.01 -1.98 24.61
CA LYS A 431 10.67 -1.92 23.29
C LYS A 431 10.19 -0.68 22.52
N PRO A 432 11.07 0.07 21.84
CA PRO A 432 10.67 1.11 20.89
C PRO A 432 9.72 0.56 19.83
N TRP A 433 8.66 1.31 19.52
CA TRP A 433 7.69 0.94 18.50
C TRP A 433 7.18 2.11 17.67
N ILE A 434 6.58 1.79 16.52
CA ILE A 434 5.99 2.74 15.57
C ILE A 434 4.49 2.43 15.45
N TRP A 435 3.66 3.44 15.66
CA TRP A 435 2.22 3.39 15.40
C TRP A 435 2.01 3.41 13.88
N CYS A 436 1.49 2.34 13.30
CA CYS A 436 1.37 2.25 11.84
C CYS A 436 -0.09 2.22 11.39
N GLN A 437 -0.40 2.96 10.32
CA GLN A 437 -1.64 2.86 9.57
C GLN A 437 -1.50 1.84 8.45
N LEU A 438 -2.35 0.82 8.51
CA LEU A 438 -2.47 -0.22 7.50
C LEU A 438 -3.44 0.21 6.40
N HIS A 439 -4.70 0.40 6.77
CA HIS A 439 -5.81 0.86 5.93
C HIS A 439 -6.19 -0.07 4.74
N ASP A 440 -5.28 -0.30 3.79
CA ASP A 440 -5.51 -1.11 2.58
C ASP A 440 -4.90 -2.51 2.64
N PHE A 441 -5.67 -3.46 2.10
CA PHE A 441 -5.39 -4.89 2.00
C PHE A 441 -5.58 -5.33 0.56
N GLY A 442 -4.71 -6.14 -0.03
CA GLY A 442 -4.88 -6.61 -1.41
C GLY A 442 -4.76 -5.56 -2.51
N GLY A 443 -4.68 -4.26 -2.20
CA GLY A 443 -5.02 -3.20 -3.15
C GLY A 443 -6.52 -3.17 -3.46
N ASN A 444 -7.33 -2.94 -2.43
CA ASN A 444 -8.75 -2.72 -2.57
C ASN A 444 -8.98 -1.28 -3.06
N MET A 445 -9.84 -1.12 -4.06
CA MET A 445 -10.07 0.21 -4.67
C MET A 445 -11.23 0.97 -4.03
N GLY A 446 -11.80 0.53 -2.90
CA GLY A 446 -12.90 1.22 -2.24
C GLY A 446 -12.51 2.62 -1.77
N MET A 447 -13.41 3.60 -1.87
CA MET A 447 -13.22 4.87 -1.16
C MET A 447 -13.52 4.65 0.33
N TYR A 448 -12.53 4.87 1.20
CA TYR A 448 -12.62 4.58 2.63
C TYR A 448 -11.64 5.43 3.45
N GLY A 449 -11.92 5.62 4.72
CA GLY A 449 -10.97 6.16 5.70
C GLY A 449 -11.52 6.15 7.12
N GLN A 450 -10.63 6.37 8.08
CA GLN A 450 -10.96 6.60 9.49
C GLN A 450 -10.25 7.85 10.00
N ILE A 451 -10.47 8.99 9.32
CA ILE A 451 -9.67 10.21 9.52
C ILE A 451 -9.65 10.75 10.96
N MET A 452 -10.68 10.47 11.77
CA MET A 452 -10.71 10.87 13.18
C MET A 452 -9.84 9.95 14.07
N ASN A 453 -9.76 8.65 13.77
CA ASN A 453 -8.87 7.71 14.44
C ASN A 453 -7.40 8.04 14.16
N ILE A 454 -7.02 8.20 12.89
CA ILE A 454 -5.62 8.46 12.50
C ILE A 454 -5.10 9.84 12.92
N THR A 455 -5.97 10.75 13.36
CA THR A 455 -5.57 12.05 13.93
C THR A 455 -5.59 12.06 15.47
N SER A 456 -6.48 11.29 16.10
CA SER A 456 -6.67 11.28 17.56
C SER A 456 -5.87 10.19 18.26
N ASP A 457 -5.96 8.96 17.77
CA ASP A 457 -5.41 7.76 18.39
C ASP A 457 -3.87 7.73 18.44
N PRO A 458 -3.09 8.18 17.43
CA PRO A 458 -1.63 8.24 17.56
C PRO A 458 -1.18 9.31 18.57
N ILE A 459 -1.96 10.38 18.76
CA ILE A 459 -1.70 11.40 19.79
C ILE A 459 -2.07 10.87 21.18
N GLU A 460 -3.15 10.09 21.31
CA GLU A 460 -3.45 9.37 22.55
C GLU A 460 -2.32 8.39 22.91
N ALA A 461 -1.84 7.60 21.94
CA ALA A 461 -0.75 6.65 22.14
C ALA A 461 0.54 7.36 22.57
N LEU A 462 0.91 8.47 21.94
CA LEU A 462 2.10 9.25 22.30
C LEU A 462 2.05 9.80 23.73
N ASN A 463 0.87 10.20 24.20
CA ASN A 463 0.68 10.66 25.58
C ASN A 463 0.64 9.51 26.62
N LYS A 464 0.54 8.25 26.18
CA LYS A 464 0.42 7.06 27.05
C LYS A 464 1.61 6.11 26.98
N SER A 465 2.60 6.38 26.12
CA SER A 465 3.69 5.45 25.83
C SER A 465 5.02 6.18 25.58
N ASP A 466 5.92 6.11 26.56
CA ASP A 466 7.29 6.66 26.45
C ASP A 466 8.17 5.92 25.40
N SER A 467 7.79 4.71 24.99
CA SER A 467 8.48 3.92 23.94
C SER A 467 7.87 4.06 22.54
N LEU A 468 6.88 4.95 22.34
CA LEU A 468 6.40 5.26 21.00
C LEU A 468 7.38 6.23 20.32
N VAL A 469 8.05 5.78 19.27
CA VAL A 469 9.14 6.53 18.62
C VAL A 469 8.84 6.98 17.19
N GLY A 470 7.71 6.55 16.61
CA GLY A 470 7.37 6.88 15.23
C GLY A 470 5.90 6.71 14.87
N PHE A 471 5.49 7.34 13.77
CA PHE A 471 4.27 7.01 13.02
C PHE A 471 4.66 6.40 11.68
N GLY A 472 3.81 5.58 11.05
CA GLY A 472 4.18 4.88 9.82
C GLY A 472 3.03 4.48 8.91
N LEU A 473 3.33 4.26 7.64
CA LEU A 473 2.40 3.72 6.64
C LEU A 473 2.78 2.26 6.32
N THR A 474 1.81 1.36 6.43
CA THR A 474 1.95 -0.09 6.29
C THR A 474 0.85 -0.68 5.43
N MET A 475 0.39 0.02 4.40
CA MET A 475 -0.59 -0.50 3.44
C MET A 475 -0.06 -1.68 2.61
N GLU A 476 -0.95 -2.57 2.20
CA GLU A 476 -0.63 -3.66 1.28
C GLU A 476 -0.46 -3.20 -0.16
N SER A 477 -1.21 -2.20 -0.60
CA SER A 477 -1.00 -1.54 -1.88
C SER A 477 -1.32 -0.05 -1.82
N GLN A 478 -0.88 0.65 -2.86
CA GLN A 478 -1.36 1.98 -3.20
C GLN A 478 -2.41 1.81 -4.31
N GLU A 479 -3.70 2.07 -4.01
CA GLU A 479 -4.83 1.94 -4.96
C GLU A 479 -5.88 3.06 -4.76
N GLY A 480 -5.43 4.24 -4.32
CA GLY A 480 -6.27 5.41 -4.08
C GLY A 480 -6.18 5.90 -2.62
N ASN A 481 -7.18 6.67 -2.19
CA ASN A 481 -7.30 7.18 -0.81
C ASN A 481 -6.08 7.95 -0.27
N GLU A 482 -5.25 8.53 -1.14
CA GLU A 482 -3.94 9.14 -0.82
C GLU A 482 -3.99 10.15 0.34
N ILE A 483 -5.05 10.98 0.40
CA ILE A 483 -5.29 11.96 1.47
C ILE A 483 -5.28 11.33 2.88
N VAL A 484 -5.70 10.07 3.02
CA VAL A 484 -5.78 9.37 4.31
C VAL A 484 -4.38 9.01 4.80
N TYR A 485 -3.43 8.75 3.89
CA TYR A 485 -2.05 8.44 4.23
C TYR A 485 -1.21 9.71 4.47
N ASP A 486 -1.41 10.74 3.63
CA ASP A 486 -0.81 12.07 3.85
C ASP A 486 -1.21 12.66 5.21
N LEU A 487 -2.46 12.47 5.64
CA LEU A 487 -2.96 12.98 6.92
C LEU A 487 -2.21 12.40 8.14
N LEU A 488 -1.81 11.12 8.14
CA LEU A 488 -1.00 10.57 9.24
C LEU A 488 0.43 11.10 9.23
N LEU A 489 1.04 11.23 8.05
CA LEU A 489 2.39 11.77 7.93
C LEU A 489 2.43 13.24 8.38
N ASP A 490 1.38 14.01 8.09
CA ASP A 490 1.21 15.38 8.60
C ASP A 490 0.89 15.42 10.11
N GLN A 491 0.17 14.42 10.64
CA GLN A 491 -0.08 14.29 12.08
C GLN A 491 1.23 14.12 12.87
N ALA A 492 2.29 13.58 12.26
CA ALA A 492 3.64 13.49 12.83
C ALA A 492 4.33 14.85 13.08
N TRP A 493 3.72 15.96 12.65
CA TRP A 493 4.19 17.34 12.85
C TRP A 493 3.25 18.18 13.74
N SER A 494 2.25 17.57 14.37
CA SER A 494 1.28 18.26 15.25
C SER A 494 1.05 17.52 16.56
N MET A 495 1.33 18.18 17.70
CA MET A 495 1.04 17.68 19.06
C MET A 495 -0.47 17.58 19.38
N LYS A 496 -1.34 17.99 18.45
CA LYS A 496 -2.81 17.94 18.58
C LYS A 496 -3.41 17.25 17.36
N PRO A 497 -4.57 16.57 17.50
CA PRO A 497 -5.31 16.07 16.35
C PRO A 497 -5.55 17.18 15.32
N ILE A 498 -5.24 16.89 14.05
CA ILE A 498 -5.41 17.85 12.95
C ILE A 498 -6.89 18.21 12.77
N ASP A 499 -7.17 19.50 12.53
CA ASP A 499 -8.48 19.94 12.05
C ASP A 499 -8.70 19.39 10.63
N THR A 500 -9.39 18.26 10.54
CA THR A 500 -9.67 17.57 9.28
C THR A 500 -10.43 18.44 8.29
N ARG A 501 -11.24 19.41 8.75
CA ARG A 501 -11.96 20.33 7.87
C ARG A 501 -11.03 21.36 7.24
N ALA A 502 -10.13 21.95 8.04
CA ALA A 502 -9.08 22.81 7.50
C ALA A 502 -8.17 22.03 6.53
N TYR A 503 -7.82 20.79 6.89
CA TYR A 503 -6.97 19.90 6.10
C TYR A 503 -7.53 19.61 4.71
N PHE A 504 -8.77 19.10 4.63
CA PHE A 504 -9.43 18.76 3.36
C PHE A 504 -9.64 20.01 2.49
N ARG A 505 -9.82 21.19 3.08
CA ARG A 505 -9.88 22.45 2.33
C ARG A 505 -8.50 22.87 1.78
N SER A 506 -7.40 22.56 2.47
CA SER A 506 -6.04 22.74 1.93
C SER A 506 -5.80 21.77 0.77
N TRP A 507 -6.16 20.50 0.96
CA TRP A 507 -6.08 19.45 -0.07
C TRP A 507 -6.77 19.87 -1.38
N VAL A 508 -8.04 20.30 -1.32
CA VAL A 508 -8.78 20.82 -2.50
C VAL A 508 -8.05 21.97 -3.17
N ARG A 509 -7.45 22.89 -2.40
CA ARG A 509 -6.77 24.07 -2.93
C ARG A 509 -5.53 23.70 -3.74
N SER A 510 -4.73 22.76 -3.26
CA SER A 510 -3.49 22.33 -3.94
C SER A 510 -3.77 21.31 -5.04
N ARG A 511 -4.72 20.38 -4.81
CA ARG A 511 -5.05 19.31 -5.76
C ARG A 511 -5.69 19.84 -7.05
N TYR A 512 -6.53 20.88 -6.96
CA TYR A 512 -7.20 21.48 -8.12
C TYR A 512 -6.72 22.89 -8.49
N SER A 513 -5.55 23.30 -8.00
CA SER A 513 -4.94 24.59 -8.34
C SER A 513 -4.80 24.82 -9.86
N GLY A 514 -4.97 26.07 -10.28
CA GLY A 514 -4.88 26.52 -11.66
C GLY A 514 -5.00 28.03 -11.77
N ASN A 515 -5.00 28.57 -12.99
CA ASN A 515 -5.15 30.01 -13.24
C ASN A 515 -6.62 30.47 -13.19
N PHE A 516 -7.34 30.05 -12.14
CA PHE A 516 -8.77 30.29 -11.92
C PHE A 516 -9.10 30.19 -10.43
N THR A 517 -10.28 30.68 -10.04
CA THR A 517 -10.81 30.48 -8.68
C THR A 517 -11.48 29.10 -8.60
N ILE A 518 -10.94 28.20 -7.79
CA ILE A 518 -11.48 26.85 -7.59
C ILE A 518 -12.97 26.94 -7.15
N PRO A 519 -13.92 26.32 -7.88
CA PRO A 519 -15.34 26.37 -7.55
C PRO A 519 -15.65 25.87 -6.13
N ASN A 520 -16.56 26.54 -5.43
CA ASN A 520 -16.93 26.16 -4.06
C ASN A 520 -17.52 24.75 -3.98
N GLU A 521 -18.15 24.28 -5.06
CA GLU A 521 -18.65 22.92 -5.22
C GLU A 521 -17.61 21.85 -4.83
N LEU A 522 -16.34 22.01 -5.23
CA LEU A 522 -15.30 21.03 -4.92
C LEU A 522 -14.96 21.02 -3.42
N TYR A 523 -14.98 22.19 -2.78
CA TYR A 523 -14.80 22.27 -1.33
C TYR A 523 -15.97 21.62 -0.59
N THR A 524 -17.22 21.81 -1.04
CA THR A 524 -18.39 21.14 -0.46
C THR A 524 -18.33 19.62 -0.66
N ALA A 525 -17.98 19.17 -1.86
CA ALA A 525 -17.89 17.74 -2.18
C ALA A 525 -16.86 17.01 -1.31
N TRP A 526 -15.68 17.60 -1.11
CA TRP A 526 -14.68 17.05 -0.20
C TRP A 526 -15.06 17.19 1.28
N ASP A 527 -15.85 18.19 1.69
CA ASP A 527 -16.40 18.26 3.06
C ASP A 527 -17.42 17.11 3.31
N LEU A 528 -18.25 16.77 2.31
CA LEU A 528 -19.15 15.61 2.38
C LEU A 528 -18.37 14.28 2.44
N LEU A 529 -17.38 14.09 1.57
CA LEU A 529 -16.50 12.92 1.60
C LEU A 529 -15.76 12.80 2.94
N ARG A 530 -15.30 13.93 3.51
CA ARG A 530 -14.66 14.00 4.84
C ARG A 530 -15.57 13.51 5.94
N GLU A 531 -16.84 13.94 5.95
CA GLU A 531 -17.78 13.60 7.03
C GLU A 531 -18.33 12.18 6.94
N THR A 532 -18.25 11.54 5.77
CA THR A 532 -18.89 10.26 5.48
C THR A 532 -17.89 9.18 5.05
N VAL A 533 -17.52 9.15 3.77
CA VAL A 533 -16.69 8.13 3.12
C VAL A 533 -15.33 7.94 3.79
N TYR A 534 -14.68 9.04 4.17
CA TYR A 534 -13.37 9.05 4.83
C TYR A 534 -13.44 9.02 6.36
N ASN A 535 -14.63 9.02 6.96
CA ASN A 535 -14.82 8.99 8.41
C ASN A 535 -15.71 7.83 8.86
N SER A 536 -15.31 6.61 8.51
CA SER A 536 -16.01 5.40 8.90
C SER A 536 -15.93 5.16 10.41
N THR A 537 -17.04 5.42 11.10
CA THR A 537 -17.24 5.09 12.53
C THR A 537 -17.69 3.64 12.76
N ASN A 538 -17.94 2.88 11.69
CA ASN A 538 -18.34 1.47 11.78
C ASN A 538 -17.13 0.57 12.10
N LEU A 539 -16.82 0.38 13.38
CA LEU A 539 -15.71 -0.47 13.84
C LEU A 539 -15.87 -1.98 13.55
N THR A 540 -16.97 -2.41 12.90
CA THR A 540 -17.07 -3.78 12.35
C THR A 540 -16.40 -3.93 10.98
N THR A 541 -16.22 -2.84 10.23
CA THR A 541 -15.48 -2.81 8.97
C THR A 541 -14.37 -1.77 9.05
N TYR A 542 -13.18 -2.29 9.27
CA TYR A 542 -12.00 -1.55 9.69
C TYR A 542 -10.97 -1.32 8.56
N SER A 543 -11.34 -1.63 7.31
CA SER A 543 -10.44 -1.62 6.15
C SER A 543 -11.16 -1.18 4.86
N VAL A 544 -10.37 -0.86 3.83
CA VAL A 544 -10.87 -0.55 2.49
C VAL A 544 -11.73 -1.71 1.94
N THR A 545 -12.89 -1.38 1.37
CA THR A 545 -13.86 -2.36 0.86
C THR A 545 -13.72 -2.61 -0.65
N LYS A 546 -14.35 -3.67 -1.15
CA LYS A 546 -14.47 -3.99 -2.58
C LYS A 546 -15.88 -3.82 -3.11
N SER A 547 -15.98 -3.57 -4.42
CA SER A 547 -17.25 -3.67 -5.11
C SER A 547 -17.60 -5.13 -5.34
N ILE A 548 -18.86 -5.53 -5.12
CA ILE A 548 -19.24 -6.97 -5.22
C ILE A 548 -19.03 -7.56 -6.63
N PHE A 549 -18.93 -6.73 -7.67
CA PHE A 549 -18.65 -7.20 -9.03
C PHE A 549 -17.25 -7.82 -9.19
N GLU A 550 -16.31 -7.49 -8.30
CA GLU A 550 -14.94 -8.00 -8.32
C GLU A 550 -14.82 -9.43 -7.77
N GLY A 551 -15.81 -9.89 -6.99
CA GLY A 551 -15.84 -11.24 -6.45
C GLY A 551 -16.47 -12.27 -7.40
N SER A 552 -16.15 -13.55 -7.20
CA SER A 552 -16.85 -14.67 -7.81
C SER A 552 -18.38 -14.56 -7.61
N PRO A 553 -19.20 -14.53 -8.67
CA PRO A 553 -20.65 -14.47 -8.57
C PRO A 553 -21.25 -15.68 -7.83
N ASP A 554 -22.29 -15.42 -7.03
CA ASP A 554 -23.08 -16.42 -6.31
C ASP A 554 -24.49 -15.83 -6.04
N ILE A 555 -25.46 -16.64 -5.60
CA ILE A 555 -26.82 -16.18 -5.27
C ILE A 555 -26.93 -15.53 -3.87
N ALA A 556 -25.91 -15.66 -3.03
CA ALA A 556 -25.89 -15.20 -1.66
C ALA A 556 -24.47 -14.86 -1.16
N GLY A 557 -24.36 -14.22 0.00
CA GLY A 557 -23.07 -14.02 0.69
C GLY A 557 -22.11 -13.02 0.05
N LEU A 558 -22.54 -12.25 -0.97
CA LEU A 558 -21.73 -11.20 -1.60
C LEU A 558 -21.90 -9.82 -0.94
N VAL A 559 -23.11 -9.47 -0.52
CA VAL A 559 -23.47 -8.12 -0.02
C VAL A 559 -23.25 -8.01 1.48
N GLY A 560 -22.72 -6.87 1.93
CA GLY A 560 -22.65 -6.54 3.36
C GLY A 560 -21.61 -7.32 4.16
N ARG A 561 -20.54 -7.83 3.51
CA ARG A 561 -19.41 -8.43 4.22
C ARG A 561 -18.72 -7.38 5.10
N VAL A 562 -18.43 -7.75 6.33
CA VAL A 562 -17.73 -6.93 7.35
C VAL A 562 -16.44 -7.61 7.79
N GLY A 563 -15.62 -6.91 8.57
CA GLY A 563 -14.27 -7.34 8.94
C GLY A 563 -13.22 -6.87 7.93
N HIS A 564 -12.25 -7.74 7.65
CA HIS A 564 -11.23 -7.57 6.60
C HIS A 564 -11.22 -8.75 5.60
N TYR A 565 -11.63 -9.95 6.02
CA TYR A 565 -11.77 -11.13 5.15
C TYR A 565 -12.94 -12.06 5.57
N PRO A 566 -13.68 -12.70 4.63
CA PRO A 566 -13.65 -12.47 3.18
C PRO A 566 -13.93 -11.01 2.86
N THR A 567 -13.21 -10.45 1.89
CA THR A 567 -12.99 -9.00 1.76
C THR A 567 -14.29 -8.20 1.95
N PRO A 568 -14.31 -7.16 2.79
CA PRO A 568 -15.53 -6.46 3.12
C PRO A 568 -16.14 -5.78 1.89
N THR A 569 -17.46 -5.83 1.82
CA THR A 569 -18.28 -5.31 0.71
C THR A 569 -19.44 -4.46 1.22
N CYS A 570 -19.52 -4.20 2.53
CA CYS A 570 -20.48 -3.27 3.08
C CYS A 570 -20.13 -1.83 2.70
N ILE A 571 -21.15 -1.03 2.41
CA ILE A 571 -21.01 0.41 2.24
C ILE A 571 -21.18 1.04 3.62
N ASN A 572 -20.16 1.75 4.12
CA ASN A 572 -20.12 2.27 5.50
C ASN A 572 -20.71 3.68 5.66
N TYR A 573 -21.40 4.17 4.62
CA TYR A 573 -22.00 5.50 4.50
C TYR A 573 -23.30 5.39 3.70
N ASP A 574 -24.15 6.41 3.72
CA ASP A 574 -25.33 6.47 2.84
C ASP A 574 -24.90 6.60 1.37
N PRO A 575 -25.20 5.63 0.49
CA PRO A 575 -24.77 5.67 -0.91
C PRO A 575 -25.17 6.95 -1.65
N VAL A 576 -26.28 7.60 -1.26
CA VAL A 576 -26.79 8.84 -1.88
C VAL A 576 -25.77 9.99 -1.80
N VAL A 577 -24.88 9.99 -0.81
CA VAL A 577 -23.83 11.02 -0.67
C VAL A 577 -22.92 11.07 -1.90
N LEU A 578 -22.66 9.94 -2.56
CA LEU A 578 -21.85 9.94 -3.78
C LEU A 578 -22.60 10.48 -5.01
N ASN A 579 -23.94 10.44 -5.03
CA ASN A 579 -24.71 11.16 -6.03
C ASN A 579 -24.47 12.67 -5.89
N GLU A 580 -24.59 13.21 -4.67
CA GLU A 580 -24.38 14.64 -4.40
C GLU A 580 -22.94 15.06 -4.71
N VAL A 581 -21.94 14.30 -4.27
CA VAL A 581 -20.51 14.53 -4.59
C VAL A 581 -20.28 14.56 -6.11
N TRP A 582 -20.84 13.61 -6.86
CA TRP A 582 -20.74 13.57 -8.32
C TRP A 582 -21.41 14.78 -9.00
N HIS A 583 -22.58 15.21 -8.49
CA HIS A 583 -23.27 16.41 -8.96
C HIS A 583 -22.48 17.70 -8.65
N LEU A 584 -21.82 17.78 -7.49
CA LEU A 584 -20.96 18.91 -7.15
C LEU A 584 -19.73 18.97 -8.06
N PHE A 585 -19.03 17.86 -8.30
CA PHE A 585 -17.91 17.81 -9.25
C PHE A 585 -18.35 18.24 -10.67
N THR A 586 -19.43 17.68 -11.20
CA THR A 586 -19.94 18.08 -12.53
C THR A 586 -20.45 19.54 -12.58
N ASN A 587 -20.99 20.07 -11.49
CA ASN A 587 -21.34 21.50 -11.40
C ASN A 587 -20.10 22.41 -11.32
N ALA A 588 -18.99 21.94 -10.75
CA ALA A 588 -17.73 22.67 -10.76
C ALA A 588 -17.22 22.87 -12.20
N THR A 589 -17.23 21.84 -13.04
CA THR A 589 -16.79 21.95 -14.45
C THR A 589 -17.73 22.78 -15.32
N ARG A 590 -19.02 22.88 -14.98
CA ARG A 590 -19.95 23.83 -15.63
C ARG A 590 -19.58 25.29 -15.36
N LYS A 591 -18.99 25.58 -14.19
CA LYS A 591 -18.51 26.93 -13.83
C LYS A 591 -17.10 27.19 -14.33
N GLU A 592 -16.24 26.17 -14.27
CA GLU A 592 -14.83 26.25 -14.68
C GLU A 592 -14.46 25.05 -15.57
N PRO A 593 -14.71 25.13 -16.89
CA PRO A 593 -14.46 24.04 -17.82
C PRO A 593 -12.99 23.62 -17.93
N SER A 594 -12.03 24.46 -17.51
CA SER A 594 -10.61 24.09 -17.55
C SER A 594 -10.25 22.98 -16.54
N LEU A 595 -11.11 22.68 -15.56
CA LEU A 595 -10.96 21.54 -14.64
C LEU A 595 -10.84 20.19 -15.37
N TRP A 596 -11.44 20.01 -16.55
CA TRP A 596 -11.26 18.81 -17.38
C TRP A 596 -9.82 18.62 -17.90
N HIS A 597 -8.97 19.65 -17.80
CA HIS A 597 -7.54 19.56 -18.14
C HIS A 597 -6.65 19.44 -16.89
N ASN A 598 -7.24 19.33 -15.69
CA ASN A 598 -6.50 19.07 -14.46
C ASN A 598 -6.46 17.55 -14.21
N PRO A 599 -5.28 16.89 -14.28
CA PRO A 599 -5.20 15.43 -14.16
C PRO A 599 -5.66 14.88 -12.81
N ALA A 600 -5.61 15.68 -11.73
CA ALA A 600 -6.14 15.26 -10.43
C ALA A 600 -7.67 15.26 -10.43
N TYR A 601 -8.30 16.25 -11.07
CA TYR A 601 -9.74 16.29 -11.24
C TYR A 601 -10.22 15.12 -12.11
N GLU A 602 -9.53 14.82 -13.22
CA GLU A 602 -9.87 13.65 -14.05
C GLU A 602 -9.74 12.32 -13.30
N TYR A 603 -8.67 12.14 -12.51
CA TYR A 603 -8.49 10.94 -11.67
C TYR A 603 -9.62 10.81 -10.64
N ASP A 604 -9.87 11.85 -9.85
CA ASP A 604 -10.88 11.81 -8.79
C ASP A 604 -12.29 11.62 -9.36
N MET A 605 -12.59 12.23 -10.52
CA MET A 605 -13.88 12.08 -11.18
C MET A 605 -14.12 10.66 -11.71
N VAL A 606 -13.06 9.96 -12.17
CA VAL A 606 -13.12 8.53 -12.52
C VAL A 606 -13.36 7.69 -11.27
N ASP A 607 -12.65 7.96 -10.17
CA ASP A 607 -12.74 7.17 -8.93
C ASP A 607 -14.10 7.32 -8.22
N ILE A 608 -14.61 8.55 -8.11
CA ILE A 608 -15.95 8.85 -7.58
C ILE A 608 -17.02 8.16 -8.43
N THR A 609 -16.90 8.22 -9.77
CA THR A 609 -17.86 7.56 -10.67
C THR A 609 -17.80 6.03 -10.54
N ARG A 610 -16.60 5.45 -10.44
CA ARG A 610 -16.39 4.01 -10.18
C ARG A 610 -17.06 3.61 -8.87
N GLN A 611 -16.85 4.34 -7.78
CA GLN A 611 -17.45 4.02 -6.49
C GLN A 611 -18.97 4.15 -6.50
N LEU A 612 -19.52 5.21 -7.10
CA LEU A 612 -20.96 5.42 -7.27
C LEU A 612 -21.62 4.25 -8.04
N MET A 613 -21.03 3.85 -9.17
CA MET A 613 -21.54 2.73 -9.98
C MET A 613 -21.33 1.37 -9.30
N GLY A 614 -20.26 1.20 -8.53
CA GLY A 614 -20.02 0.01 -7.69
C GLY A 614 -21.05 -0.14 -6.57
N ASN A 615 -21.43 0.97 -5.92
CA ASN A 615 -22.53 1.00 -4.95
C ASN A 615 -23.86 0.61 -5.63
N ALA A 616 -24.16 1.20 -6.79
CA ALA A 616 -25.38 0.88 -7.54
C ALA A 616 -25.45 -0.57 -8.05
N PHE A 617 -24.31 -1.20 -8.32
CA PHE A 617 -24.24 -2.61 -8.72
C PHE A 617 -24.82 -3.55 -7.64
N VAL A 618 -24.74 -3.19 -6.35
CA VAL A 618 -25.37 -3.93 -5.25
C VAL A 618 -26.89 -4.02 -5.43
N ASN A 619 -27.53 -2.94 -5.87
CA ASN A 619 -28.97 -2.89 -6.10
C ASN A 619 -29.36 -3.70 -7.35
N VAL A 620 -28.62 -3.55 -8.46
CA VAL A 620 -28.88 -4.31 -9.70
C VAL A 620 -28.71 -5.82 -9.49
N TYR A 621 -27.69 -6.24 -8.72
CA TYR A 621 -27.53 -7.61 -8.26
C TYR A 621 -28.74 -8.07 -7.41
N SER A 622 -29.16 -7.26 -6.44
CA SER A 622 -30.26 -7.61 -5.52
C SER A 622 -31.61 -7.73 -6.26
N ASP A 623 -31.86 -6.89 -7.26
CA ASP A 623 -33.03 -6.96 -8.14
C ASP A 623 -33.03 -8.22 -9.00
N LEU A 624 -31.87 -8.62 -9.54
CA LEU A 624 -31.69 -9.89 -10.27
C LEU A 624 -32.00 -11.09 -9.37
N ILE A 625 -31.39 -11.16 -8.18
CA ILE A 625 -31.63 -12.27 -7.23
C ILE A 625 -33.10 -12.29 -6.78
N SER A 626 -33.70 -11.15 -6.49
CA SER A 626 -35.12 -11.05 -6.13
C SER A 626 -36.04 -11.52 -7.26
N SER A 627 -35.73 -11.12 -8.50
CA SER A 627 -36.45 -11.57 -9.71
C SER A 627 -36.32 -13.08 -9.91
N TRP A 628 -35.12 -13.63 -9.77
CA TRP A 628 -34.87 -15.06 -9.87
C TRP A 628 -35.56 -15.85 -8.75
N MET A 629 -35.56 -15.33 -7.51
CA MET A 629 -36.23 -15.93 -6.35
C MET A 629 -37.77 -15.89 -6.44
N SER A 630 -38.34 -15.04 -7.29
CA SER A 630 -39.78 -14.94 -7.48
C SER A 630 -40.41 -16.21 -8.08
N LYS A 631 -41.71 -16.41 -7.79
CA LYS A 631 -42.54 -17.52 -8.30
C LYS A 631 -43.59 -17.04 -9.31
N THR A 632 -43.39 -15.86 -9.91
CA THR A 632 -44.36 -15.25 -10.83
C THR A 632 -44.19 -15.76 -12.26
N GLU A 633 -45.26 -15.69 -13.07
CA GLU A 633 -45.23 -16.13 -14.47
C GLU A 633 -44.22 -15.34 -15.32
N ASN A 634 -43.99 -14.06 -15.00
CA ASN A 634 -43.04 -13.19 -15.70
C ASN A 634 -41.57 -13.36 -15.25
N ARG A 635 -41.26 -14.33 -14.37
CA ARG A 635 -39.91 -14.56 -13.83
C ARG A 635 -38.83 -14.55 -14.91
N THR A 636 -38.99 -15.33 -15.97
CA THR A 636 -37.95 -15.51 -17.00
C THR A 636 -37.63 -14.19 -17.69
N ALA A 637 -38.64 -13.41 -18.10
CA ALA A 637 -38.44 -12.11 -18.73
C ALA A 637 -37.76 -11.11 -17.77
N ASN A 638 -38.15 -11.11 -16.49
CA ASN A 638 -37.52 -10.27 -15.48
C ASN A 638 -36.05 -10.65 -15.23
N VAL A 639 -35.74 -11.95 -15.15
CA VAL A 639 -34.35 -12.44 -15.00
C VAL A 639 -33.52 -12.04 -16.20
N THR A 640 -33.99 -12.23 -17.44
CA THR A 640 -33.27 -11.79 -18.64
C THR A 640 -33.00 -10.29 -18.63
N SER A 641 -34.02 -9.46 -18.39
CA SER A 641 -33.85 -7.99 -18.38
C SER A 641 -32.92 -7.49 -17.28
N GLN A 642 -32.96 -8.07 -16.08
CA GLN A 642 -32.03 -7.71 -15.00
C GLN A 642 -30.61 -8.25 -15.26
N SER A 643 -30.47 -9.36 -15.98
CA SER A 643 -29.18 -9.92 -16.40
C SER A 643 -28.48 -9.03 -17.43
N GLU A 644 -29.22 -8.58 -18.45
CA GLU A 644 -28.75 -7.58 -19.43
C GLU A 644 -28.30 -6.30 -18.71
N ARG A 645 -29.15 -5.78 -17.81
CA ARG A 645 -28.84 -4.59 -16.98
C ARG A 645 -27.55 -4.77 -16.18
N LEU A 646 -27.34 -5.92 -15.54
CA LEU A 646 -26.12 -6.20 -14.78
C LEU A 646 -24.88 -6.18 -15.68
N LEU A 647 -24.93 -6.84 -16.84
CA LEU A 647 -23.81 -6.93 -17.78
C LEU A 647 -23.51 -5.60 -18.49
N ASP A 648 -24.53 -4.78 -18.75
CA ASP A 648 -24.38 -3.44 -19.31
C ASP A 648 -23.79 -2.46 -18.29
N LEU A 649 -24.14 -2.59 -17.00
CA LEU A 649 -23.52 -1.77 -15.95
C LEU A 649 -22.02 -2.03 -15.87
N LEU A 650 -21.57 -3.29 -15.91
CA LEU A 650 -20.13 -3.62 -15.98
C LEU A 650 -19.46 -3.02 -17.21
N SER A 651 -20.14 -2.99 -18.34
CA SER A 651 -19.64 -2.39 -19.58
C SER A 651 -19.49 -0.87 -19.46
N ALA A 652 -20.41 -0.21 -18.76
CA ALA A 652 -20.34 1.21 -18.47
C ALA A 652 -19.22 1.55 -17.47
N ILE A 653 -19.00 0.73 -16.43
CA ILE A 653 -17.88 0.92 -15.49
C ILE A 653 -16.55 0.76 -16.21
N ASP A 654 -16.34 -0.34 -16.96
CA ASP A 654 -15.14 -0.56 -17.78
C ASP A 654 -14.86 0.62 -18.72
N LYS A 655 -15.93 1.20 -19.30
CA LYS A 655 -15.83 2.36 -20.19
C LYS A 655 -15.39 3.64 -19.47
N VAL A 656 -15.90 3.92 -18.27
CA VAL A 656 -15.46 5.08 -17.45
C VAL A 656 -13.99 4.93 -17.07
N LEU A 657 -13.61 3.76 -16.55
CA LEU A 657 -12.23 3.48 -16.15
C LEU A 657 -11.24 3.58 -17.33
N SER A 658 -11.68 3.22 -18.55
CA SER A 658 -10.85 3.29 -19.77
C SER A 658 -10.43 4.72 -20.17
N CYS A 659 -10.94 5.75 -19.49
CA CYS A 659 -10.54 7.13 -19.69
C CYS A 659 -9.33 7.56 -18.85
N ASN A 660 -8.79 6.72 -17.95
CA ASN A 660 -7.60 7.04 -17.18
C ASN A 660 -6.67 5.80 -17.06
N GLU A 661 -5.42 5.94 -17.48
CA GLU A 661 -4.42 4.86 -17.51
C GLU A 661 -4.06 4.26 -16.14
N LYS A 662 -4.40 4.95 -15.03
CA LYS A 662 -4.18 4.46 -13.67
C LYS A 662 -5.23 3.43 -13.22
N PHE A 663 -6.31 3.27 -13.99
CA PHE A 663 -7.35 2.25 -13.79
C PHE A 663 -7.34 1.21 -14.92
N SER A 664 -6.17 0.74 -15.34
CA SER A 664 -6.01 -0.05 -16.58
C SER A 664 -5.19 -1.32 -16.38
N LEU A 665 -5.81 -2.47 -16.70
CA LEU A 665 -5.14 -3.77 -16.75
C LEU A 665 -4.00 -3.78 -17.78
N ALA A 666 -4.15 -3.05 -18.89
CA ALA A 666 -3.14 -3.01 -19.94
C ALA A 666 -1.85 -2.33 -19.45
N THR A 667 -1.95 -1.34 -18.56
CA THR A 667 -0.80 -0.68 -17.92
C THR A 667 -0.02 -1.70 -17.08
N TRP A 668 -0.71 -2.40 -16.17
CA TRP A 668 -0.11 -3.43 -15.31
C TRP A 668 0.55 -4.57 -16.11
N ILE A 669 -0.12 -5.09 -17.13
CA ILE A 669 0.43 -6.14 -17.99
C ILE A 669 1.62 -5.64 -18.82
N SER A 670 1.59 -4.41 -19.34
CA SER A 670 2.72 -3.86 -20.10
C SER A 670 3.96 -3.77 -19.22
N THR A 671 3.84 -3.13 -18.05
CA THR A 671 4.96 -2.98 -17.10
C THR A 671 5.51 -4.34 -16.66
N ALA A 672 4.67 -5.36 -16.50
CA ALA A 672 5.12 -6.72 -16.25
C ALA A 672 5.92 -7.30 -17.45
N ARG A 673 5.35 -7.22 -18.66
CA ARG A 673 5.98 -7.72 -19.90
C ARG A 673 7.30 -7.03 -20.23
N ASP A 674 7.51 -5.79 -19.80
CA ASP A 674 8.76 -5.05 -20.04
C ASP A 674 9.97 -5.60 -19.26
N TRP A 675 9.76 -6.48 -18.26
CA TRP A 675 10.84 -7.26 -17.64
C TRP A 675 11.29 -8.48 -18.48
N GLY A 676 10.57 -8.81 -19.56
CA GLY A 676 10.88 -9.95 -20.45
C GLY A 676 11.54 -9.54 -21.77
N ASN A 677 12.61 -10.23 -22.15
CA ASN A 677 13.34 -9.99 -23.41
C ASN A 677 12.93 -10.93 -24.56
N THR A 678 12.32 -12.08 -24.25
CA THR A 678 11.74 -13.03 -25.21
C THR A 678 10.25 -13.21 -24.95
N THR A 679 9.48 -13.66 -25.94
CA THR A 679 8.04 -13.93 -25.81
C THR A 679 7.72 -14.79 -24.59
N GLU A 680 8.47 -15.86 -24.38
CA GLU A 680 8.28 -16.80 -23.26
C GLU A 680 8.49 -16.11 -21.90
N SER A 681 9.51 -15.25 -21.81
CA SER A 681 9.75 -14.47 -20.58
C SER A 681 8.67 -13.40 -20.36
N LYS A 682 8.20 -12.72 -21.42
CA LYS A 682 7.11 -11.74 -21.32
C LYS A 682 5.81 -12.40 -20.87
N ASP A 683 5.48 -13.56 -21.43
CA ASP A 683 4.30 -14.34 -21.10
C ASP A 683 4.37 -14.89 -19.66
N PHE A 684 5.57 -15.23 -19.15
CA PHE A 684 5.80 -15.55 -17.73
C PHE A 684 5.49 -14.36 -16.80
N PHE A 685 5.97 -13.15 -17.11
CA PHE A 685 5.65 -11.96 -16.31
C PHE A 685 4.16 -11.61 -16.38
N GLU A 686 3.52 -11.72 -17.55
CA GLU A 686 2.08 -11.51 -17.71
C GLU A 686 1.26 -12.53 -16.92
N TYR A 687 1.63 -13.82 -16.92
CA TYR A 687 0.96 -14.84 -16.10
C TYR A 687 0.99 -14.47 -14.60
N ASN A 688 2.13 -13.98 -14.12
CA ASN A 688 2.27 -13.51 -12.73
C ASN A 688 1.37 -12.30 -12.44
N ALA A 689 1.38 -11.30 -13.33
CA ALA A 689 0.58 -10.09 -13.22
C ALA A 689 -0.93 -10.38 -13.25
N ARG A 690 -1.37 -11.31 -14.10
CA ARG A 690 -2.75 -11.80 -14.22
C ARG A 690 -3.18 -12.60 -12.99
N ASN A 691 -2.37 -13.55 -12.56
CA ASN A 691 -2.76 -14.48 -11.51
C ASN A 691 -2.88 -13.78 -10.16
N GLN A 692 -1.93 -12.92 -9.80
CA GLN A 692 -1.95 -12.19 -8.54
C GLN A 692 -3.28 -11.45 -8.31
N ILE A 693 -3.76 -10.70 -9.31
CA ILE A 693 -5.00 -9.90 -9.22
C ILE A 693 -6.29 -10.71 -9.47
N THR A 694 -6.19 -12.03 -9.62
CA THR A 694 -7.33 -12.93 -9.87
C THR A 694 -7.28 -14.18 -8.97
N LEU A 695 -6.79 -15.32 -9.46
CA LEU A 695 -6.83 -16.60 -8.72
C LEU A 695 -5.81 -16.68 -7.57
N TRP A 696 -4.74 -15.90 -7.65
CA TRP A 696 -3.66 -15.75 -6.67
C TRP A 696 -2.78 -17.00 -6.45
N GLY A 697 -3.37 -18.19 -6.51
CA GLY A 697 -2.72 -19.48 -6.45
C GLY A 697 -2.96 -20.35 -7.70
N PRO A 698 -2.37 -21.57 -7.74
CA PRO A 698 -2.47 -22.49 -8.88
C PRO A 698 -3.90 -22.91 -9.25
N THR A 699 -4.82 -22.92 -8.29
CA THR A 699 -6.20 -23.41 -8.42
C THR A 699 -7.25 -22.47 -7.80
N GLY A 700 -6.89 -21.22 -7.47
CA GLY A 700 -7.82 -20.29 -6.83
C GLY A 700 -7.77 -20.34 -5.30
N GLU A 701 -6.62 -20.71 -4.73
CA GLU A 701 -6.37 -20.82 -3.29
C GLU A 701 -6.75 -19.53 -2.55
N ILE A 702 -6.60 -18.37 -3.21
CA ILE A 702 -6.97 -17.06 -2.66
C ILE A 702 -7.64 -16.16 -3.71
N SER A 703 -8.62 -16.71 -4.41
CA SER A 703 -9.33 -16.01 -5.49
C SER A 703 -9.90 -14.65 -5.08
N ASP A 704 -9.74 -13.70 -6.00
CA ASP A 704 -10.16 -12.30 -5.92
C ASP A 704 -9.56 -11.50 -4.77
N TYR A 705 -8.54 -12.02 -4.07
CA TYR A 705 -7.93 -11.33 -2.95
C TYR A 705 -7.30 -9.98 -3.33
N ALA A 706 -6.52 -9.95 -4.41
CA ALA A 706 -5.92 -8.72 -4.94
C ALA A 706 -6.63 -8.21 -6.21
N SER A 707 -7.94 -8.47 -6.34
CA SER A 707 -8.78 -7.91 -7.42
C SER A 707 -8.65 -6.39 -7.55
N LYS A 708 -8.95 -5.87 -8.74
CA LYS A 708 -8.85 -4.45 -9.08
C LYS A 708 -10.02 -4.03 -9.94
N ALA A 709 -10.67 -2.91 -9.60
CA ALA A 709 -11.62 -2.25 -10.48
C ALA A 709 -10.87 -1.50 -11.62
N TRP A 710 -10.30 -2.26 -12.56
CA TRP A 710 -9.57 -1.75 -13.73
C TRP A 710 -10.28 -2.06 -15.06
N ALA A 711 -10.25 -1.11 -15.99
CA ALA A 711 -10.61 -1.31 -17.39
C ALA A 711 -9.78 -2.45 -18.00
N GLY A 712 -10.42 -3.24 -18.85
CA GLY A 712 -9.87 -4.48 -19.40
C GLY A 712 -10.01 -5.67 -18.43
N LEU A 713 -9.87 -5.48 -17.12
CA LEU A 713 -10.12 -6.55 -16.14
C LEU A 713 -11.64 -6.75 -15.94
N ILE A 714 -12.41 -5.66 -15.85
CA ILE A 714 -13.88 -5.74 -15.86
C ILE A 714 -14.38 -6.41 -17.13
N SER A 715 -14.01 -5.91 -18.31
CA SER A 715 -14.51 -6.45 -19.59
C SER A 715 -14.02 -7.87 -19.94
N SER A 716 -12.79 -8.26 -19.55
CA SER A 716 -12.22 -9.57 -19.93
C SER A 716 -12.27 -10.66 -18.85
N TYR A 717 -12.48 -10.32 -17.58
CA TYR A 717 -12.51 -11.29 -16.48
C TYR A 717 -13.83 -11.22 -15.69
N TYR A 718 -14.20 -10.06 -15.12
CA TYR A 718 -15.42 -9.99 -14.28
C TYR A 718 -16.70 -10.15 -15.10
N LYS A 719 -16.90 -9.39 -16.19
CA LYS A 719 -18.11 -9.47 -17.03
C LYS A 719 -18.35 -10.89 -17.57
N PRO A 720 -17.34 -11.64 -18.05
CA PRO A 720 -17.53 -13.06 -18.40
C PRO A 720 -17.94 -13.96 -17.23
N ARG A 721 -17.41 -13.77 -16.01
CA ARG A 721 -17.90 -14.52 -14.82
C ARG A 721 -19.36 -14.22 -14.52
N TRP A 722 -19.74 -12.94 -14.55
CA TRP A 722 -21.14 -12.53 -14.39
C TRP A 722 -22.03 -13.06 -15.52
N SER A 723 -21.53 -13.16 -16.76
CA SER A 723 -22.24 -13.81 -17.87
C SER A 723 -22.53 -15.27 -17.56
N ILE A 724 -21.51 -16.05 -17.20
CA ILE A 724 -21.63 -17.47 -16.81
C ILE A 724 -22.67 -17.64 -15.69
N PHE A 725 -22.71 -16.71 -14.74
CA PHE A 725 -23.68 -16.70 -13.65
C PHE A 725 -25.11 -16.42 -14.12
N VAL A 726 -25.35 -15.36 -14.90
CA VAL A 726 -26.70 -15.03 -15.38
C VAL A 726 -27.26 -16.03 -16.38
N ASP A 727 -26.39 -16.62 -17.21
CA ASP A 727 -26.73 -17.75 -18.08
C ASP A 727 -27.17 -18.95 -17.22
N TYR A 728 -26.44 -19.23 -16.14
CA TYR A 728 -26.79 -20.30 -15.19
C TYR A 728 -28.11 -20.04 -14.46
N LEU A 729 -28.39 -18.79 -14.05
CA LEU A 729 -29.67 -18.41 -13.44
C LEU A 729 -30.84 -18.43 -14.44
N SER A 730 -30.58 -18.26 -15.73
CA SER A 730 -31.58 -18.36 -16.79
C SER A 730 -31.93 -19.83 -17.10
N ASP A 731 -30.93 -20.71 -17.09
CA ASP A 731 -31.07 -22.16 -17.30
C ASP A 731 -31.68 -22.89 -16.08
N LYS A 732 -31.45 -22.40 -14.85
CA LYS A 732 -31.77 -23.12 -13.61
C LYS A 732 -32.78 -22.37 -12.75
N ASN A 733 -33.69 -23.14 -12.15
CA ASN A 733 -34.56 -22.66 -11.07
C ASN A 733 -34.03 -23.08 -9.68
N GLN A 734 -34.73 -22.70 -8.60
CA GLN A 734 -34.29 -22.94 -7.23
C GLN A 734 -34.11 -24.44 -6.90
N THR A 735 -34.87 -25.33 -7.54
CA THR A 735 -34.78 -26.77 -7.28
C THR A 735 -33.73 -27.48 -8.16
N SER A 736 -33.15 -26.78 -9.14
CA SER A 736 -32.12 -27.30 -10.05
C SER A 736 -30.80 -26.54 -10.00
N TYR A 737 -30.73 -25.44 -9.22
CA TYR A 737 -29.49 -24.72 -8.92
C TYR A 737 -28.50 -25.64 -8.19
N ASN A 738 -27.27 -25.69 -8.71
CA ASN A 738 -26.17 -26.43 -8.11
C ASN A 738 -24.92 -25.54 -8.05
N GLU A 739 -24.62 -25.06 -6.85
CA GLU A 739 -23.47 -24.21 -6.54
C GLU A 739 -22.14 -24.83 -7.02
N THR A 740 -21.97 -26.15 -6.89
CA THR A 740 -20.77 -26.88 -7.35
C THR A 740 -20.67 -26.88 -8.88
N GLU A 741 -21.79 -26.97 -9.60
CA GLU A 741 -21.80 -26.87 -11.07
C GLU A 741 -21.43 -25.46 -11.54
N LEU A 742 -21.97 -24.43 -10.89
CA LEU A 742 -21.64 -23.03 -11.14
C LEU A 742 -20.15 -22.76 -10.88
N LYS A 743 -19.63 -23.14 -9.69
CA LYS A 743 -18.22 -22.98 -9.33
C LYS A 743 -17.28 -23.71 -10.29
N ALA A 744 -17.66 -24.91 -10.78
CA ALA A 744 -16.89 -25.62 -11.79
C ALA A 744 -16.90 -24.94 -13.19
N LYS A 745 -17.99 -24.23 -13.55
CA LYS A 745 -18.06 -23.42 -14.78
C LYS A 745 -17.19 -22.17 -14.67
N LEU A 746 -17.29 -21.44 -13.55
CA LEU A 746 -16.49 -20.26 -13.24
C LEU A 746 -14.99 -20.61 -13.22
N HIS A 747 -14.58 -21.58 -12.40
CA HIS A 747 -13.18 -21.98 -12.27
C HIS A 747 -12.54 -22.40 -13.60
N ARG A 748 -13.28 -23.09 -14.49
CA ARG A 748 -12.79 -23.44 -15.83
C ARG A 748 -12.49 -22.19 -16.66
N PHE A 749 -13.36 -21.19 -16.62
CA PHE A 749 -13.12 -19.91 -17.27
C PHE A 749 -11.91 -19.19 -16.65
N GLU A 750 -11.86 -19.07 -15.32
CA GLU A 750 -10.82 -18.32 -14.62
C GLU A 750 -9.43 -18.91 -14.87
N MET A 751 -9.30 -20.24 -14.84
CA MET A 751 -8.08 -20.96 -15.21
C MET A 751 -7.67 -20.72 -16.67
N SER A 752 -8.65 -20.68 -17.60
CA SER A 752 -8.37 -20.39 -19.01
C SER A 752 -7.94 -18.94 -19.25
N TRP A 753 -8.36 -18.01 -18.41
CA TRP A 753 -7.97 -16.59 -18.49
C TRP A 753 -6.52 -16.37 -18.07
N GLN A 754 -6.00 -17.16 -17.11
CA GLN A 754 -4.59 -17.08 -16.69
C GLN A 754 -3.62 -17.34 -17.84
N GLY A 755 -3.93 -18.32 -18.69
CA GLY A 755 -3.10 -18.74 -19.82
C GLY A 755 -3.21 -17.87 -21.06
N GLN A 756 -3.89 -16.72 -21.00
CA GLN A 756 -4.01 -15.81 -22.14
C GLN A 756 -2.71 -15.01 -22.32
N SER A 757 -1.82 -15.47 -23.19
CA SER A 757 -0.74 -14.67 -23.75
C SER A 757 -1.22 -13.92 -24.99
N ARG A 758 -1.46 -12.62 -24.85
CA ARG A 758 -1.64 -11.71 -25.98
C ARG A 758 -0.89 -10.43 -25.67
N GLU A 759 -0.04 -9.97 -26.59
CA GLU A 759 0.13 -8.52 -26.71
C GLU A 759 -1.29 -7.93 -26.78
N PRO A 760 -1.66 -6.99 -25.89
CA PRO A 760 -3.06 -6.64 -25.76
C PRO A 760 -3.65 -6.15 -27.08
N GLY A 761 -4.50 -6.99 -27.70
CA GLY A 761 -5.48 -6.56 -28.70
C GLY A 761 -6.56 -5.63 -28.11
N ILE A 762 -6.34 -5.16 -26.88
CA ILE A 762 -7.02 -4.06 -26.24
C ILE A 762 -6.44 -2.79 -26.87
N SER A 763 -7.26 -2.13 -27.70
CA SER A 763 -7.06 -0.75 -28.17
C SER A 763 -6.37 0.07 -27.08
N TRP A 764 -5.13 0.49 -27.36
CA TRP A 764 -4.32 1.34 -26.47
C TRP A 764 -5.18 2.47 -25.89
N ALA A 765 -4.99 2.76 -24.61
CA ALA A 765 -5.65 3.84 -23.89
C ALA A 765 -5.33 5.19 -24.55
N ASN A 766 -6.13 5.52 -25.57
CA ASN A 766 -6.23 6.80 -26.30
C ASN A 766 -7.19 6.72 -27.51
N SER A 767 -7.53 5.53 -28.03
CA SER A 767 -8.46 5.42 -29.20
C SER A 767 -9.94 5.23 -28.84
N SER A 768 -10.26 4.98 -27.56
CA SER A 768 -11.62 4.62 -27.10
C SER A 768 -12.34 5.74 -26.32
N CYS A 769 -11.65 6.43 -25.40
CA CYS A 769 -12.26 7.52 -24.63
C CYS A 769 -12.30 8.80 -25.47
N ARG A 770 -13.50 9.30 -25.80
CA ARG A 770 -13.70 10.55 -26.56
C ARG A 770 -13.69 11.78 -25.64
N GLY A 771 -12.78 11.80 -24.66
CA GLY A 771 -12.79 12.70 -23.51
C GLY A 771 -13.69 12.20 -22.37
N LEU A 772 -13.23 12.35 -21.13
CA LEU A 772 -13.91 11.87 -19.92
C LEU A 772 -15.31 12.48 -19.77
N GLU A 773 -15.45 13.80 -19.97
CA GLU A 773 -16.73 14.53 -19.94
C GLU A 773 -17.80 13.86 -20.84
N VAL A 774 -17.43 13.52 -22.07
CA VAL A 774 -18.35 12.93 -23.06
C VAL A 774 -18.78 11.53 -22.62
N VAL A 775 -17.86 10.74 -22.08
CA VAL A 775 -18.17 9.40 -21.55
C VAL A 775 -19.09 9.50 -20.34
N LEU A 776 -18.79 10.37 -19.37
CA LEU A 776 -19.61 10.56 -18.17
C LEU A 776 -21.02 11.05 -18.50
N ARG A 777 -21.16 12.02 -19.42
CA ARG A 777 -22.48 12.50 -19.87
C ARG A 777 -23.30 11.39 -20.53
N ASN A 778 -22.68 10.57 -21.36
CA ASN A 778 -23.38 9.47 -22.02
C ASN A 778 -23.79 8.39 -21.00
N VAL A 779 -22.89 8.03 -20.09
CA VAL A 779 -23.17 7.05 -19.01
C VAL A 779 -24.28 7.55 -18.08
N SER A 780 -24.26 8.81 -17.67
CA SER A 780 -25.31 9.38 -16.81
C SER A 780 -26.67 9.45 -17.52
N GLN A 781 -26.69 9.67 -18.83
CA GLN A 781 -27.92 9.61 -19.65
C GLN A 781 -28.46 8.19 -19.83
N SER A 782 -27.59 7.18 -19.94
CA SER A 782 -28.00 5.77 -20.00
C SER A 782 -28.42 5.20 -18.64
N TRP A 783 -27.93 5.77 -17.53
CA TRP A 783 -28.15 5.29 -16.17
C TRP A 783 -28.79 6.33 -15.24
N PRO A 784 -29.94 6.95 -15.61
CA PRO A 784 -30.53 8.04 -14.83
C PRO A 784 -30.86 7.63 -13.39
N SER A 785 -31.20 6.36 -13.12
CA SER A 785 -31.45 5.90 -11.73
C SER A 785 -30.19 5.85 -10.84
N ILE A 786 -28.99 5.94 -11.43
CA ILE A 786 -27.70 5.98 -10.70
C ILE A 786 -27.22 7.42 -10.54
N PHE A 787 -27.51 8.29 -11.51
CA PHE A 787 -26.96 9.64 -11.63
C PHE A 787 -28.01 10.78 -11.57
N ALA A 788 -29.23 10.51 -11.09
CA ALA A 788 -30.23 11.54 -10.85
C ALA A 788 -30.15 12.06 -9.40
N ASP A 789 -30.45 13.34 -9.24
CA ASP A 789 -30.67 13.98 -7.95
C ASP A 789 -31.74 13.18 -7.17
N HIS A 790 -31.33 12.49 -6.11
CA HIS A 790 -32.26 11.97 -5.11
C HIS A 790 -32.77 13.15 -4.29
N VAL A 791 -33.75 13.86 -4.81
CA VAL A 791 -34.64 14.68 -3.97
C VAL A 791 -35.36 13.68 -3.06
N PRO A 792 -35.16 13.73 -1.73
CA PRO A 792 -35.92 12.86 -0.84
C PRO A 792 -37.40 13.21 -1.02
N ASP A 793 -38.24 12.22 -1.29
CA ASP A 793 -39.68 12.44 -1.43
C ASP A 793 -40.18 13.20 -0.20
N GLY A 794 -40.80 14.35 -0.43
CA GLY A 794 -41.31 15.27 0.59
C GLY A 794 -42.52 14.70 1.33
N GLY A 795 -42.32 13.60 2.06
CA GLY A 795 -43.30 13.00 2.94
C GLY A 795 -43.56 13.93 4.12
N ASN A 796 -44.80 14.42 4.23
CA ASN A 796 -45.25 15.29 5.30
C ASN A 796 -44.87 14.75 6.70
N LEU A 797 -43.89 15.39 7.34
CA LEU A 797 -43.68 15.34 8.80
C LEU A 797 -44.01 16.70 9.43
N LEU A 798 -45.23 17.17 9.15
CA LEU A 798 -45.97 18.09 10.02
C LEU A 798 -47.11 17.29 10.65
N GLY A 799 -46.93 16.85 11.89
CA GLY A 799 -47.84 15.90 12.54
C GLY A 799 -47.55 15.63 14.01
N ASN A 800 -47.60 16.69 14.83
CA ASN A 800 -47.49 16.73 16.30
C ASN A 800 -46.11 16.46 16.91
#